data_AF-A0A954ZBE8-F1
#
_entry.id   AF-A0A954ZBE8-F1
#
_cell.length_a   1.000
_cell.length_b   1.000
_cell.length_c   1.000
_cell.angle_alpha   90.00
_cell.angle_beta   90.00
_cell.angle_gamma   90.00
#
_symmetry.space_group_name_H-M   'P 1'
#
loop_
_entity.id
_entity.type
_entity.pdbx_description
1 polymer ?
#
loop_
_entity_poly.entity_id
_entity_poly.type
_entity_poly.pdbx_seq_one_letter_code
_entity_poly.pdbx_strand_id
1 'polypeptide(L)'
;MNGYRKLRWLTCWQACLLPCLLLTFAPVRAKAAVVTPNSVLGSSNWPGRPVTNLINGGGLTTTGDVLSWTHIATGGADEAWHAGPDSAGLPGGTVGNPPPVDSQELVFFLPGATDLTGAYFWQQPQGGRGLKDFEILTSTDFDLSTATFTSLGNFTLDIASSGALTTQERSFVANDVWLVKININTTHSGSVNDYVGLAEVRFEGVTPVVVPSAPTLTIDRDTGNMTLASLRPEDHNFIAYAINSPSGALNDSQWTPIADTGDGDSGGSLDSDVWIPFSAPGARSSLSEGELPGGDGLTLSSNSSIDLGNIWIKNPRQDVSIQLMKADGTFDSVLVQYTGNDGDAFVAGDMNLDGMITPADWPLFRAGFGGDYRSTALSAAETYALGDLDGDRDSDLQDFRLFEAAYDLANGGGALAALASVPEPASVLLLGLGAALAAGRRRVRSVASAAAVSTLACLASASHAQTFTVVAPPTDPTTQVSADVEFSGSFAASNLFSDTSLTAADINAKAYDNGDAQYAGRGNGPFYVFIDNGTSINANWIAFAERTGGIATADRVGQLDFWFSNTPFGGVVPTGAPAASVVIDDPLGTTLKPYPLQTEASGRYAVIKMTADPDLFNSASNIGGHEFRFLQGPSPLRLEVNTTTGAIKLKNDGASAQALTLDGYQISSEGSSLSTGWSGLGGQAGFAAGTGSGNGWEKGAASGPTLLTEAFLLGGTSVAANASISLGAGFVTGQAQDLEFAYSIDDKFSAKGIVTYVSTPGTGDFDGDGTADGGDFLAWQRNFGATSGAAQADGDGDGDGSVNSVDLALWNAQFGAAGLAATAAAVPEPGTAGLLLASVAALIASRRRQAAHNCQRIA
;
A
#
# COMPACT_ATOMS: atom_id res chain seq x y z
N MET A 1 -0.24 37.49 -91.16
CA MET A 1 0.96 38.16 -91.72
C MET A 1 2.19 37.46 -91.17
N ASN A 2 3.00 36.90 -92.07
CA ASN A 2 4.47 36.83 -92.11
C ASN A 2 5.27 36.82 -90.78
N GLY A 3 6.15 35.84 -90.49
CA GLY A 3 6.48 34.60 -91.21
C GLY A 3 7.91 34.09 -90.94
N TYR A 4 8.23 32.87 -91.43
CA TYR A 4 9.56 32.21 -91.47
C TYR A 4 10.16 31.79 -90.10
N ARG A 5 10.85 30.65 -89.89
CA ARG A 5 11.20 29.43 -90.68
C ARG A 5 11.26 28.24 -89.66
N LYS A 6 10.78 27.03 -89.93
CA LYS A 6 11.27 25.96 -90.84
C LYS A 6 12.62 25.31 -90.43
N LEU A 7 12.56 23.96 -90.31
CA LEU A 7 13.62 22.92 -90.38
C LEU A 7 14.49 22.66 -89.12
N ARG A 8 14.95 21.42 -88.80
CA ARG A 8 14.46 20.02 -89.06
C ARG A 8 15.39 18.95 -88.38
N TRP A 9 14.82 17.79 -88.00
CA TRP A 9 15.41 16.42 -88.00
C TRP A 9 16.42 16.04 -86.87
N LEU A 10 16.19 14.92 -86.17
CA LEU A 10 16.84 13.57 -86.28
C LEU A 10 18.37 13.62 -86.06
N THR A 11 19.03 12.77 -85.26
CA THR A 11 18.77 11.36 -84.88
C THR A 11 19.27 10.96 -83.48
N CYS A 12 18.74 9.86 -82.96
CA CYS A 12 19.27 9.04 -81.87
C CYS A 12 20.72 8.55 -82.12
N TRP A 13 21.59 8.52 -81.09
CA TRP A 13 22.42 7.36 -80.71
C TRP A 13 23.20 7.54 -79.38
N GLN A 14 23.53 6.40 -78.79
CA GLN A 14 24.01 6.12 -77.43
C GLN A 14 25.35 6.74 -76.95
N ALA A 15 25.41 6.83 -75.61
CA ALA A 15 26.53 6.49 -74.70
C ALA A 15 27.61 7.52 -74.31
N CYS A 16 27.69 7.70 -72.98
CA CYS A 16 28.91 7.80 -72.16
C CYS A 16 29.91 8.96 -72.41
N LEU A 17 29.80 10.03 -71.61
CA LEU A 17 30.65 10.27 -70.41
C LEU A 17 30.46 11.70 -69.84
N LEU A 18 30.53 11.83 -68.51
CA LEU A 18 30.69 13.10 -67.77
C LEU A 18 32.04 13.78 -68.15
N PRO A 19 32.26 15.10 -67.89
CA PRO A 19 31.77 15.84 -66.71
C PRO A 19 31.37 17.33 -66.86
N CYS A 20 30.91 17.89 -65.73
CA CYS A 20 30.87 19.32 -65.36
C CYS A 20 30.05 20.31 -66.20
N LEU A 21 28.83 20.64 -65.73
CA LEU A 21 28.63 21.77 -64.80
C LEU A 21 27.18 21.76 -64.27
N LEU A 22 26.95 21.11 -63.13
CA LEU A 22 25.65 21.06 -62.47
C LEU A 22 25.60 22.12 -61.35
N LEU A 23 24.98 23.27 -61.64
CA LEU A 23 24.47 24.17 -60.60
C LEU A 23 23.22 23.52 -60.00
N THR A 24 23.41 22.78 -58.92
CA THR A 24 22.31 22.22 -58.14
C THR A 24 21.61 23.34 -57.38
N PHE A 25 20.45 23.78 -57.87
CA PHE A 25 19.41 24.23 -56.96
C PHE A 25 19.00 23.00 -56.14
N ALA A 26 19.41 22.95 -54.88
CA ALA A 26 18.87 21.97 -53.95
C ALA A 26 17.35 22.20 -53.84
N PRO A 27 16.51 21.15 -53.88
CA PRO A 27 15.10 21.31 -53.55
C PRO A 27 15.02 21.81 -52.10
N VAL A 28 14.35 22.94 -51.90
CA VAL A 28 14.02 23.41 -50.55
C VAL A 28 13.07 22.37 -49.96
N ARG A 29 13.56 21.56 -49.02
CA ARG A 29 12.71 20.71 -48.18
C ARG A 29 11.76 21.65 -47.45
N ALA A 30 10.45 21.47 -47.63
CA ALA A 30 9.50 22.13 -46.74
C ALA A 30 9.81 21.65 -45.32
N LYS A 31 9.99 22.58 -44.37
CA LYS A 31 10.20 22.21 -42.96
C LYS A 31 8.96 21.47 -42.48
N ALA A 32 9.15 20.36 -41.76
CA ALA A 32 8.01 19.58 -41.29
C ALA A 32 7.36 20.30 -40.09
N ALA A 33 6.19 19.82 -39.66
CA ALA A 33 5.42 20.50 -38.62
C ALA A 33 6.07 20.31 -37.24
N VAL A 34 5.85 21.28 -36.35
CA VAL A 34 6.14 21.11 -34.93
C VAL A 34 5.01 20.30 -34.30
N VAL A 35 5.35 19.11 -33.80
CA VAL A 35 4.43 18.19 -33.13
C VAL A 35 4.61 18.35 -31.61
N THR A 36 3.54 18.71 -30.92
CA THR A 36 3.46 18.72 -29.45
C THR A 36 2.88 17.39 -28.98
N PRO A 37 3.52 16.68 -28.03
CA PRO A 37 2.97 15.46 -27.42
C PRO A 37 1.64 15.73 -26.68
N ASN A 38 0.77 14.73 -26.61
CA ASN A 38 -0.48 14.80 -25.83
C ASN A 38 -0.23 14.68 -24.32
N SER A 39 0.71 13.80 -23.95
CA SER A 39 1.10 13.55 -22.57
C SER A 39 2.58 13.18 -22.47
N VAL A 40 3.10 13.20 -21.26
CA VAL A 40 4.48 12.84 -20.94
C VAL A 40 4.51 12.21 -19.55
N LEU A 41 5.26 11.12 -19.43
CA LEU A 41 5.61 10.47 -18.17
C LEU A 41 7.11 10.62 -17.94
N GLY A 42 7.54 10.54 -16.69
CA GLY A 42 8.96 10.54 -16.35
C GLY A 42 9.30 9.64 -15.18
N SER A 43 10.57 9.32 -15.05
CA SER A 43 11.10 8.56 -13.92
C SER A 43 10.81 9.23 -12.59
N SER A 44 10.92 10.56 -12.55
CA SER A 44 10.69 11.37 -11.36
C SER A 44 10.47 12.84 -11.63
N ASN A 45 9.93 13.56 -10.65
CA ASN A 45 9.77 15.00 -10.65
C ASN A 45 10.05 15.60 -9.26
N TRP A 46 10.24 16.92 -9.23
CA TRP A 46 10.28 17.71 -8.01
C TRP A 46 8.89 18.29 -7.70
N PRO A 47 8.47 18.39 -6.42
CA PRO A 47 7.17 18.95 -6.04
C PRO A 47 6.91 20.33 -6.66
N GLY A 48 5.81 20.47 -7.41
CA GLY A 48 5.46 21.69 -8.13
C GLY A 48 6.21 21.94 -9.45
N ARG A 49 6.99 20.96 -9.93
CA ARG A 49 7.71 21.00 -11.23
C ARG A 49 7.42 19.73 -12.05
N PRO A 50 6.14 19.45 -12.34
CA PRO A 50 5.71 18.19 -12.94
C PRO A 50 6.25 18.01 -14.36
N VAL A 51 6.28 16.75 -14.83
CA VAL A 51 6.65 16.42 -16.22
C VAL A 51 5.77 17.12 -17.25
N THR A 52 4.53 17.47 -16.92
CA THR A 52 3.62 18.23 -17.79
C THR A 52 4.17 19.61 -18.20
N ASN A 53 5.12 20.18 -17.44
CA ASN A 53 5.87 21.38 -17.86
C ASN A 53 6.63 21.17 -19.18
N LEU A 54 7.03 19.94 -19.50
CA LEU A 54 7.77 19.61 -20.74
C LEU A 54 6.96 19.78 -22.03
N ILE A 55 5.65 20.01 -21.95
CA ILE A 55 4.74 20.07 -23.11
C ILE A 55 3.72 21.21 -23.06
N ASN A 56 3.60 21.94 -21.95
CA ASN A 56 2.52 22.90 -21.70
C ASN A 56 2.78 24.33 -22.21
N GLY A 57 3.98 24.66 -22.72
CA GLY A 57 4.32 26.02 -23.14
C GLY A 57 4.74 26.97 -22.01
N GLY A 58 4.56 26.56 -20.75
CA GLY A 58 4.75 27.40 -19.57
C GLY A 58 6.19 27.83 -19.36
N GLY A 59 7.16 26.96 -19.69
CA GLY A 59 8.59 27.24 -19.55
C GLY A 59 9.18 28.16 -20.63
N LEU A 60 8.39 28.68 -21.58
CA LEU A 60 8.87 29.36 -22.80
C LEU A 60 8.41 30.82 -22.96
N THR A 61 9.22 31.62 -23.67
CA THR A 61 8.91 33.03 -23.96
C THR A 61 7.87 33.18 -25.08
N THR A 62 6.65 33.59 -24.74
CA THR A 62 5.45 33.49 -25.59
C THR A 62 5.30 34.55 -26.70
N THR A 63 6.39 35.00 -27.34
CA THR A 63 6.34 36.04 -28.40
C THR A 63 7.02 35.58 -29.69
N GLY A 64 6.21 35.25 -30.71
CA GLY A 64 6.68 34.85 -32.05
C GLY A 64 6.28 33.42 -32.41
N ASP A 65 6.95 32.86 -33.42
CA ASP A 65 6.86 31.43 -33.76
C ASP A 65 7.50 30.57 -32.66
N VAL A 66 6.96 29.39 -32.36
CA VAL A 66 7.45 28.53 -31.28
C VAL A 66 8.95 28.22 -31.38
N LEU A 67 9.50 28.05 -32.58
CA LEU A 67 10.92 27.78 -32.76
C LEU A 67 11.81 29.02 -32.60
N SER A 68 11.22 30.21 -32.53
CA SER A 68 11.91 31.45 -32.15
C SER A 68 11.87 31.73 -30.64
N TRP A 69 11.12 30.94 -29.87
CA TRP A 69 11.05 31.09 -28.41
C TRP A 69 12.32 30.61 -27.71
N THR A 70 12.57 31.18 -26.55
CA THR A 70 13.60 30.76 -25.60
C THR A 70 12.96 30.16 -24.35
N HIS A 71 13.71 29.43 -23.54
CA HIS A 71 13.24 29.17 -22.17
C HIS A 71 13.11 30.48 -21.37
N ILE A 72 12.23 30.49 -20.36
CA ILE A 72 12.10 31.58 -19.40
C ILE A 72 13.30 31.56 -18.46
N ALA A 73 14.11 32.61 -18.48
CA ALA A 73 15.34 32.72 -17.68
C ALA A 73 15.08 33.27 -16.26
N THR A 74 14.13 32.68 -15.53
CA THR A 74 13.95 32.94 -14.09
C THR A 74 14.91 32.08 -13.27
N GLY A 75 15.45 32.63 -12.18
CA GLY A 75 16.38 31.87 -11.31
C GLY A 75 15.72 30.73 -10.53
N GLY A 76 14.38 30.70 -10.50
CA GLY A 76 13.58 29.64 -9.88
C GLY A 76 13.51 28.38 -10.73
N ALA A 77 13.27 28.49 -12.05
CA ALA A 77 12.92 27.37 -12.94
C ALA A 77 11.59 26.66 -12.58
N ASP A 78 10.65 27.36 -11.93
CA ASP A 78 9.38 26.79 -11.45
C ASP A 78 8.45 26.31 -12.59
N GLU A 79 8.62 26.86 -13.79
CA GLU A 79 7.87 26.53 -15.01
C GLU A 79 8.58 25.47 -15.89
N ALA A 80 9.68 24.88 -15.40
CA ALA A 80 10.39 23.77 -16.05
C ALA A 80 10.07 22.45 -15.34
N TRP A 81 10.31 21.31 -16.00
CA TRP A 81 10.40 20.03 -15.30
C TRP A 81 11.80 19.86 -14.70
N HIS A 82 11.84 19.43 -13.45
CA HIS A 82 13.05 18.96 -12.77
C HIS A 82 12.79 17.54 -12.25
N ALA A 83 13.75 16.64 -12.42
CA ALA A 83 13.80 15.38 -11.68
C ALA A 83 13.91 15.63 -10.16
N GLY A 84 13.44 14.70 -9.35
CA GLY A 84 13.32 14.91 -7.91
C GLY A 84 12.82 13.68 -7.12
N PRO A 85 12.33 13.90 -5.89
CA PRO A 85 11.96 12.82 -4.98
C PRO A 85 10.65 12.10 -5.32
N ASP A 86 9.80 12.69 -6.16
CA ASP A 86 8.46 12.17 -6.45
C ASP A 86 8.47 11.32 -7.74
N SER A 87 7.57 10.34 -7.85
CA SER A 87 7.38 9.61 -9.09
C SER A 87 6.58 10.45 -10.10
N ALA A 88 7.06 10.49 -11.35
CA ALA A 88 6.38 11.19 -12.44
C ALA A 88 5.61 10.24 -13.38
N GLY A 89 5.08 9.14 -12.82
CA GLY A 89 4.12 8.25 -13.48
C GLY A 89 4.69 7.23 -14.45
N LEU A 90 6.02 7.18 -14.66
CA LEU A 90 6.64 6.13 -15.47
C LEU A 90 6.82 4.82 -14.65
N PRO A 91 6.26 3.67 -15.09
CA PRO A 91 6.46 2.40 -14.39
C PRO A 91 7.94 2.02 -14.30
N GLY A 92 8.43 1.68 -13.10
CA GLY A 92 9.84 1.38 -12.85
C GLY A 92 10.77 2.61 -12.85
N GLY A 93 10.22 3.82 -12.84
CA GLY A 93 10.98 5.07 -12.84
C GLY A 93 11.75 5.35 -11.54
N THR A 94 13.00 5.82 -11.65
CA THR A 94 13.85 6.14 -10.50
C THR A 94 13.55 7.51 -9.88
N VAL A 95 13.23 7.49 -8.59
CA VAL A 95 13.02 8.66 -7.72
C VAL A 95 14.23 8.92 -6.81
N GLY A 96 14.42 10.15 -6.33
CA GLY A 96 15.52 10.44 -5.40
C GLY A 96 15.82 11.92 -5.18
N ASN A 97 16.72 12.24 -4.24
CA ASN A 97 16.95 13.63 -3.81
C ASN A 97 18.45 14.00 -3.67
N PRO A 98 19.19 14.22 -4.77
CA PRO A 98 18.77 14.07 -6.17
C PRO A 98 18.78 12.61 -6.66
N PRO A 99 18.02 12.27 -7.72
CA PRO A 99 18.04 10.93 -8.30
C PRO A 99 19.31 10.66 -9.14
N PRO A 100 19.70 9.40 -9.38
CA PRO A 100 20.81 9.04 -10.26
C PRO A 100 20.52 9.44 -11.71
N VAL A 101 21.47 10.10 -12.35
CA VAL A 101 21.29 10.77 -13.65
C VAL A 101 21.11 9.79 -14.80
N ASP A 102 21.87 8.70 -14.79
CA ASP A 102 21.85 7.63 -15.81
C ASP A 102 20.66 6.66 -15.68
N SER A 103 19.80 6.90 -14.69
CA SER A 103 18.57 6.15 -14.42
C SER A 103 17.29 6.97 -14.66
N GLN A 104 17.43 8.21 -15.13
CA GLN A 104 16.30 9.10 -15.39
C GLN A 104 15.80 8.92 -16.83
N GLU A 105 14.49 8.77 -16.97
CA GLU A 105 13.82 8.55 -18.25
C GLU A 105 12.64 9.50 -18.42
N LEU A 106 12.34 9.88 -19.66
CA LEU A 106 11.12 10.60 -20.04
C LEU A 106 10.46 9.87 -21.21
N VAL A 107 9.14 9.70 -21.19
CA VAL A 107 8.38 9.09 -22.30
C VAL A 107 7.29 10.05 -22.75
N PHE A 108 7.35 10.45 -24.02
CA PHE A 108 6.41 11.35 -24.66
C PHE A 108 5.45 10.58 -25.56
N PHE A 109 4.15 10.86 -25.41
CA PHE A 109 3.08 10.25 -26.19
C PHE A 109 2.69 11.19 -27.32
N LEU A 110 2.96 10.81 -28.55
CA LEU A 110 2.64 11.62 -29.72
C LEU A 110 1.12 11.59 -30.00
N PRO A 111 0.55 12.65 -30.62
CA PRO A 111 -0.88 12.73 -30.92
C PRO A 111 -1.38 11.72 -31.98
N GLY A 112 -0.47 10.93 -32.55
CA GLY A 112 -0.72 9.93 -33.58
C GLY A 112 0.61 9.37 -34.09
N ALA A 113 0.54 8.24 -34.81
CA ALA A 113 1.65 7.70 -35.59
C ALA A 113 2.34 8.81 -36.41
N THR A 114 3.60 9.10 -36.10
CA THR A 114 4.32 10.27 -36.63
C THR A 114 5.62 9.88 -37.34
N ASP A 115 5.78 10.37 -38.57
CA ASP A 115 7.06 10.32 -39.28
C ASP A 115 7.95 11.48 -38.80
N LEU A 116 8.79 11.16 -37.82
CA LEU A 116 9.69 12.08 -37.17
C LEU A 116 10.92 12.36 -38.02
N THR A 117 11.26 13.64 -38.11
CA THR A 117 12.49 14.17 -38.73
C THR A 117 13.42 14.86 -37.74
N GLY A 118 13.01 15.00 -36.48
CA GLY A 118 13.85 15.50 -35.39
C GLY A 118 13.07 15.82 -34.11
N ALA A 119 13.77 16.45 -33.16
CA ALA A 119 13.22 16.99 -31.92
C ALA A 119 13.80 18.38 -31.60
N TYR A 120 13.06 19.15 -30.80
CA TYR A 120 13.35 20.50 -30.37
C TYR A 120 13.40 20.55 -28.85
N PHE A 121 14.52 21.01 -28.30
CA PHE A 121 14.77 21.05 -26.87
C PHE A 121 14.96 22.48 -26.37
N TRP A 122 14.28 22.81 -25.27
CA TRP A 122 14.54 24.00 -24.49
C TRP A 122 15.10 23.59 -23.13
N GLN A 123 16.33 24.00 -22.87
CA GLN A 123 17.03 23.73 -21.61
C GLN A 123 16.34 24.40 -20.43
N GLN A 124 16.51 23.85 -19.22
CA GLN A 124 16.16 24.56 -18.00
C GLN A 124 17.10 25.78 -17.75
N PRO A 125 16.65 26.82 -17.04
CA PRO A 125 17.45 28.02 -16.79
C PRO A 125 18.46 27.90 -15.63
N GLN A 126 18.44 26.82 -14.82
CA GLN A 126 19.37 26.67 -13.70
C GLN A 126 20.74 26.13 -14.17
N GLY A 127 21.65 27.06 -14.46
CA GLY A 127 22.96 26.79 -15.05
C GLY A 127 23.75 25.67 -14.36
N GLY A 128 23.88 24.55 -15.05
CA GLY A 128 24.53 23.32 -14.59
C GLY A 128 23.61 22.10 -14.56
N ARG A 129 22.30 22.27 -14.39
CA ARG A 129 21.34 21.15 -14.23
C ARG A 129 20.62 20.74 -15.52
N GLY A 130 20.90 21.41 -16.63
CA GLY A 130 20.35 21.01 -17.94
C GLY A 130 20.80 19.60 -18.34
N LEU A 131 19.91 18.90 -19.05
CA LEU A 131 20.23 17.67 -19.76
C LEU A 131 21.43 17.88 -20.69
N LYS A 132 22.44 17.01 -20.64
CA LYS A 132 23.62 17.10 -21.51
C LYS A 132 23.62 15.97 -22.52
N ASP A 133 24.04 14.76 -22.14
CA ASP A 133 24.08 13.61 -23.05
C ASP A 133 22.88 12.69 -22.78
N PHE A 134 22.28 12.15 -23.83
CA PHE A 134 21.05 11.34 -23.74
C PHE A 134 20.88 10.44 -24.96
N GLU A 135 20.14 9.34 -24.80
CA GLU A 135 19.68 8.51 -25.90
C GLU A 135 18.23 8.86 -26.25
N ILE A 136 17.88 8.87 -27.54
CA ILE A 136 16.48 8.91 -27.99
C ILE A 136 16.14 7.53 -28.51
N LEU A 137 15.05 6.96 -28.01
CA LEU A 137 14.44 5.73 -28.51
C LEU A 137 13.01 6.01 -28.95
N THR A 138 12.50 5.20 -29.88
CA THR A 138 11.15 5.33 -30.43
C THR A 138 10.44 4.00 -30.48
N SER A 139 9.12 3.99 -30.32
CA SER A 139 8.27 2.83 -30.57
C SER A 139 7.16 3.16 -31.56
N THR A 140 6.83 2.17 -32.39
CA THR A 140 5.64 2.18 -33.27
C THR A 140 4.40 1.62 -32.56
N ASP A 141 4.55 1.19 -31.30
CA ASP A 141 3.44 0.83 -30.42
C ASP A 141 3.02 2.07 -29.61
N PHE A 142 1.71 2.21 -29.37
CA PHE A 142 1.13 3.29 -28.56
C PHE A 142 0.99 2.91 -27.09
N ASP A 143 0.91 1.62 -26.77
CA ASP A 143 0.80 1.11 -25.42
C ASP A 143 2.20 0.92 -24.83
N LEU A 144 2.50 1.69 -23.78
CA LEU A 144 3.79 1.66 -23.10
C LEU A 144 4.10 0.29 -22.44
N SER A 145 3.07 -0.50 -22.11
CA SER A 145 3.23 -1.81 -21.47
C SER A 145 3.71 -2.90 -22.44
N THR A 146 3.40 -2.77 -23.73
CA THR A 146 3.83 -3.70 -24.80
C THR A 146 4.94 -3.11 -25.69
N ALA A 147 5.17 -1.80 -25.63
CA ALA A 147 6.10 -1.08 -26.50
C ALA A 147 7.55 -1.60 -26.48
N THR A 148 7.99 -2.14 -27.61
CA THR A 148 9.42 -2.36 -27.88
C THR A 148 10.05 -1.08 -28.41
N PHE A 149 11.10 -0.59 -27.76
CA PHE A 149 11.80 0.64 -28.14
C PHE A 149 13.02 0.37 -29.04
N THR A 150 13.13 1.13 -30.13
CA THR A 150 14.28 1.15 -31.04
C THR A 150 15.09 2.42 -30.83
N SER A 151 16.38 2.28 -30.50
CA SER A 151 17.30 3.41 -30.34
C SER A 151 17.56 4.11 -31.68
N LEU A 152 17.50 5.45 -31.65
CA LEU A 152 17.94 6.36 -32.72
C LEU A 152 19.37 6.86 -32.49
N GLY A 153 20.02 6.41 -31.41
CA GLY A 153 21.37 6.78 -31.02
C GLY A 153 21.43 7.87 -29.94
N ASN A 154 22.67 8.27 -29.64
CA ASN A 154 22.99 9.22 -28.59
C ASN A 154 23.15 10.65 -29.14
N PHE A 155 22.63 11.61 -28.37
CA PHE A 155 22.59 13.03 -28.67
C PHE A 155 23.16 13.83 -27.48
N THR A 156 23.64 15.04 -27.76
CA THR A 156 24.15 15.98 -26.75
C THR A 156 23.43 17.31 -26.90
N LEU A 157 23.00 17.95 -25.81
CA LEU A 157 22.57 19.35 -25.76
C LEU A 157 23.71 20.26 -25.25
N ASP A 158 23.62 21.54 -25.63
CA ASP A 158 24.42 22.61 -25.05
C ASP A 158 23.66 23.28 -23.90
N ILE A 159 24.36 23.98 -22.99
CA ILE A 159 23.77 24.88 -21.99
C ILE A 159 24.48 26.24 -22.02
N ALA A 160 23.74 27.33 -21.77
CA ALA A 160 24.35 28.62 -21.55
C ALA A 160 24.93 28.70 -20.13
N SER A 161 26.13 29.26 -20.00
CA SER A 161 26.70 29.65 -18.70
C SER A 161 25.96 30.84 -18.05
N SER A 162 25.12 31.55 -18.82
CA SER A 162 24.17 32.55 -18.31
C SER A 162 23.09 32.90 -19.34
N GLY A 163 21.82 32.92 -18.93
CA GLY A 163 20.71 33.51 -19.70
C GLY A 163 19.95 32.55 -20.63
N ALA A 164 18.86 33.08 -21.20
CA ALA A 164 17.91 32.35 -22.04
C ALA A 164 18.54 31.76 -23.31
N LEU A 165 18.38 30.45 -23.52
CA LEU A 165 18.74 29.77 -24.77
C LEU A 165 17.54 29.69 -25.73
N THR A 166 17.80 29.87 -27.02
CA THR A 166 16.91 29.47 -28.11
C THR A 166 16.78 27.93 -28.18
N THR A 167 15.73 27.46 -28.86
CA THR A 167 15.54 26.02 -29.12
C THR A 167 16.77 25.34 -29.73
N GLN A 168 16.98 24.07 -29.37
CA GLN A 168 18.03 23.22 -29.91
C GLN A 168 17.42 22.07 -30.71
N GLU A 169 17.62 22.07 -32.03
CA GLU A 169 17.16 21.03 -32.94
C GLU A 169 18.10 19.83 -32.95
N ARG A 170 17.56 18.61 -32.87
CA ARG A 170 18.29 17.34 -33.08
C ARG A 170 17.58 16.55 -34.16
N SER A 171 18.16 16.52 -35.35
CA SER A 171 17.58 15.84 -36.52
C SER A 171 17.85 14.33 -36.48
N PHE A 172 16.83 13.53 -36.78
CA PHE A 172 16.91 12.08 -36.92
C PHE A 172 15.82 11.62 -37.91
N VAL A 173 15.67 10.32 -38.16
CA VAL A 173 14.55 9.80 -38.95
C VAL A 173 13.99 8.55 -38.27
N ALA A 174 12.70 8.59 -37.95
CA ALA A 174 11.92 7.46 -37.49
C ALA A 174 10.51 7.58 -38.10
N ASN A 175 9.90 6.47 -38.46
CA ASN A 175 8.60 6.45 -39.13
C ASN A 175 7.57 5.76 -38.22
N ASP A 176 6.29 6.09 -38.37
CA ASP A 176 5.19 5.43 -37.66
C ASP A 176 5.29 5.48 -36.12
N VAL A 177 5.89 6.54 -35.58
CA VAL A 177 6.21 6.63 -34.14
C VAL A 177 5.01 7.09 -33.32
N TRP A 178 4.71 6.36 -32.24
CA TRP A 178 3.72 6.76 -31.23
C TRP A 178 4.38 7.22 -29.93
N LEU A 179 5.43 6.54 -29.49
CA LEU A 179 6.14 6.83 -28.24
C LEU A 179 7.58 7.26 -28.53
N VAL A 180 8.02 8.34 -27.89
CA VAL A 180 9.43 8.74 -27.85
C VAL A 180 9.94 8.66 -26.43
N LYS A 181 10.91 7.78 -26.18
CA LYS A 181 11.61 7.67 -24.90
C LYS A 181 12.94 8.43 -24.98
N ILE A 182 13.28 9.15 -23.92
CA ILE A 182 14.56 9.80 -23.69
C ILE A 182 15.20 9.18 -22.45
N ASN A 183 16.34 8.55 -22.63
CA ASN A 183 17.16 8.05 -21.53
C ASN A 183 18.27 9.07 -21.26
N ILE A 184 18.28 9.64 -20.07
CA ILE A 184 19.27 10.63 -19.66
C ILE A 184 20.57 9.88 -19.35
N ASN A 185 21.70 10.30 -19.94
CA ASN A 185 23.01 9.71 -19.66
C ASN A 185 23.87 10.64 -18.79
N THR A 186 23.85 11.95 -19.07
CA THR A 186 24.62 12.94 -18.29
C THR A 186 23.90 14.29 -18.18
N THR A 187 24.23 14.98 -17.08
CA THR A 187 23.89 16.39 -16.79
C THR A 187 25.08 17.29 -17.10
N HIS A 188 24.85 18.58 -17.35
CA HIS A 188 25.92 19.56 -17.51
C HIS A 188 26.78 19.78 -16.26
N SER A 189 26.31 19.38 -15.07
CA SER A 189 27.10 19.44 -13.83
C SER A 189 28.17 18.35 -13.75
N GLY A 190 28.02 17.27 -14.53
CA GLY A 190 28.84 16.06 -14.45
C GLY A 190 28.64 15.23 -13.17
N SER A 191 27.61 15.53 -12.36
CA SER A 191 27.29 14.76 -11.15
C SER A 191 26.57 13.46 -11.50
N VAL A 192 26.86 12.38 -10.76
CA VAL A 192 26.17 11.08 -10.93
C VAL A 192 24.74 11.09 -10.39
N ASN A 193 24.46 11.92 -9.38
CA ASN A 193 23.12 12.22 -8.90
C ASN A 193 22.89 13.73 -9.06
N ASP A 194 21.85 14.14 -9.78
CA ASP A 194 21.54 15.56 -10.03
C ASP A 194 20.05 15.77 -10.35
N TYR A 195 19.57 16.98 -10.11
CA TYR A 195 18.22 17.42 -10.46
C TYR A 195 18.19 17.85 -11.91
N VAL A 196 18.32 16.88 -12.83
CA VAL A 196 18.29 17.14 -14.26
C VAL A 196 16.95 17.74 -14.64
N GLY A 197 16.92 18.57 -15.68
CA GLY A 197 15.69 19.22 -16.07
C GLY A 197 15.74 19.83 -17.47
N LEU A 198 14.55 20.12 -17.96
CA LEU A 198 14.27 20.71 -19.26
C LEU A 198 13.08 21.66 -19.11
N ALA A 199 13.08 22.75 -19.86
CA ALA A 199 11.93 23.63 -19.92
C ALA A 199 10.82 23.03 -20.80
N GLU A 200 11.17 22.53 -22.00
CA GLU A 200 10.20 21.98 -22.94
C GLU A 200 10.84 21.04 -23.97
N VAL A 201 10.08 20.07 -24.47
CA VAL A 201 10.42 19.21 -25.60
C VAL A 201 9.27 19.18 -26.61
N ARG A 202 9.60 19.40 -27.89
CA ARG A 202 8.68 19.19 -29.02
C ARG A 202 9.35 18.37 -30.10
N PHE A 203 8.58 17.89 -31.06
CA PHE A 203 9.09 17.07 -32.15
C PHE A 203 8.97 17.80 -33.50
N GLU A 204 9.87 17.48 -34.44
CA GLU A 204 9.69 17.85 -35.86
C GLU A 204 9.26 16.60 -36.60
N GLY A 205 8.08 16.64 -37.23
CA GLY A 205 7.61 15.53 -38.02
C GLY A 205 6.47 15.92 -38.94
N VAL A 206 6.15 15.02 -39.86
CA VAL A 206 4.80 14.95 -40.39
C VAL A 206 4.13 13.86 -39.57
N THR A 207 3.13 14.19 -38.77
CA THR A 207 2.13 13.17 -38.43
C THR A 207 1.40 12.92 -39.75
N PRO A 208 1.65 11.80 -40.48
CA PRO A 208 0.77 11.44 -41.57
C PRO A 208 -0.64 11.39 -41.02
N VAL A 209 -1.65 11.52 -41.87
CA VAL A 209 -3.04 11.27 -41.46
C VAL A 209 -3.25 9.75 -41.39
N VAL A 210 -2.47 9.10 -40.54
CA VAL A 210 -2.78 7.84 -39.86
C VAL A 210 -3.46 8.27 -38.57
N VAL A 211 -4.73 8.63 -38.72
CA VAL A 211 -5.66 8.67 -37.59
C VAL A 211 -5.68 7.25 -37.02
N PRO A 212 -5.75 7.04 -35.69
CA PRO A 212 -6.00 5.70 -35.17
C PRO A 212 -7.24 5.12 -35.87
N SER A 213 -7.04 4.04 -36.63
CA SER A 213 -8.10 3.23 -37.26
C SER A 213 -8.77 2.32 -36.22
N ALA A 214 -8.90 2.83 -35.01
CA ALA A 214 -9.32 2.13 -33.81
C ALA A 214 -10.36 3.02 -33.13
N PRO A 215 -11.57 2.51 -32.86
CA PRO A 215 -12.55 3.27 -32.10
C PRO A 215 -12.02 3.54 -30.68
N THR A 216 -12.60 4.54 -30.02
CA THR A 216 -12.22 4.96 -28.67
C THR A 216 -13.41 4.82 -27.73
N LEU A 217 -13.23 4.17 -26.59
CA LEU A 217 -14.16 4.18 -25.47
C LEU A 217 -13.72 5.26 -24.49
N THR A 218 -14.46 6.37 -24.43
CA THR A 218 -14.24 7.43 -23.43
C THR A 218 -15.04 7.13 -22.17
N ILE A 219 -14.38 7.19 -21.01
CA ILE A 219 -14.98 7.01 -19.68
C ILE A 219 -14.88 8.33 -18.91
N ASP A 220 -16.00 8.93 -18.56
CA ASP A 220 -16.05 10.17 -17.80
C ASP A 220 -16.10 9.88 -16.29
N ARG A 221 -15.05 10.29 -15.56
CA ARG A 221 -14.93 10.12 -14.10
C ARG A 221 -15.95 10.94 -13.32
N ASP A 222 -16.44 12.05 -13.87
CA ASP A 222 -17.38 12.95 -13.19
C ASP A 222 -18.81 12.39 -13.20
N THR A 223 -19.17 11.61 -14.22
CA THR A 223 -20.53 11.07 -14.40
C THR A 223 -20.62 9.54 -14.33
N GLY A 224 -19.52 8.83 -14.55
CA GLY A 224 -19.49 7.38 -14.79
C GLY A 224 -19.90 7.00 -16.22
N ASN A 225 -20.11 7.97 -17.12
CA ASN A 225 -20.54 7.71 -18.49
C ASN A 225 -19.47 6.98 -19.31
N MET A 226 -19.89 6.01 -20.12
CA MET A 226 -19.05 5.40 -21.15
C MET A 226 -19.61 5.71 -22.55
N THR A 227 -18.78 6.29 -23.41
CA THR A 227 -19.13 6.63 -24.79
C THR A 227 -18.15 5.96 -25.76
N LEU A 228 -18.64 5.10 -26.66
CA LEU A 228 -17.85 4.48 -27.73
C LEU A 228 -17.93 5.33 -29.00
N ALA A 229 -16.80 5.79 -29.54
CA ALA A 229 -16.76 6.74 -30.66
C ALA A 229 -15.76 6.36 -31.76
N SER A 230 -16.13 6.61 -33.02
CA SER A 230 -15.18 6.68 -34.14
C SER A 230 -14.85 8.15 -34.38
N LEU A 231 -13.66 8.60 -33.98
CA LEU A 231 -13.34 10.03 -33.96
C LEU A 231 -12.80 10.59 -35.29
N ARG A 232 -12.47 9.73 -36.30
CA ARG A 232 -12.16 10.00 -37.73
C ARG A 232 -11.42 8.79 -38.35
N PRO A 233 -11.23 8.75 -39.68
CA PRO A 233 -12.18 8.98 -40.75
C PRO A 233 -12.81 7.66 -41.22
N GLU A 234 -12.66 6.57 -40.46
CA GLU A 234 -13.08 5.21 -40.84
C GLU A 234 -14.35 4.78 -40.08
N ASP A 235 -15.15 3.94 -40.74
CA ASP A 235 -16.35 3.34 -40.19
C ASP A 235 -15.99 1.96 -39.62
N HIS A 236 -16.43 1.65 -38.39
CA HIS A 236 -16.19 0.36 -37.76
C HIS A 236 -17.47 -0.46 -37.73
N ASN A 237 -17.51 -1.57 -38.46
CA ASN A 237 -18.63 -2.52 -38.39
C ASN A 237 -18.31 -3.65 -37.41
N PHE A 238 -19.20 -3.86 -36.44
CA PHE A 238 -19.11 -4.95 -35.47
C PHE A 238 -20.50 -5.59 -35.23
N ILE A 239 -20.49 -6.89 -34.94
CA ILE A 239 -21.67 -7.72 -34.68
C ILE A 239 -21.84 -8.07 -33.19
N ALA A 240 -20.85 -7.74 -32.34
CA ALA A 240 -20.95 -7.87 -30.89
C ALA A 240 -19.91 -6.98 -30.21
N TYR A 241 -20.10 -6.69 -28.93
CA TYR A 241 -19.03 -6.18 -28.07
C TYR A 241 -19.05 -6.78 -26.67
N ALA A 242 -17.91 -6.68 -25.98
CA ALA A 242 -17.77 -7.00 -24.58
C ALA A 242 -16.89 -5.96 -23.88
N ILE A 243 -17.47 -5.20 -22.95
CA ILE A 243 -16.78 -4.35 -21.98
C ILE A 243 -16.42 -5.25 -20.79
N ASN A 244 -15.19 -5.20 -20.31
CA ASN A 244 -14.72 -6.02 -19.18
C ASN A 244 -14.00 -5.17 -18.14
N SER A 245 -14.20 -5.47 -16.86
CA SER A 245 -13.49 -4.87 -15.73
C SER A 245 -13.16 -5.97 -14.71
N PRO A 246 -11.87 -6.33 -14.52
CA PRO A 246 -11.45 -7.34 -13.54
C PRO A 246 -11.95 -7.07 -12.10
N SER A 247 -11.87 -5.82 -11.63
CA SER A 247 -12.38 -5.37 -10.31
C SER A 247 -13.91 -5.34 -10.21
N GLY A 248 -14.60 -5.40 -11.35
CA GLY A 248 -16.05 -5.38 -11.44
C GLY A 248 -16.64 -3.97 -11.36
N ALA A 249 -16.04 -3.00 -12.05
CA ALA A 249 -16.43 -1.59 -12.07
C ALA A 249 -17.55 -1.25 -13.08
N LEU A 250 -18.37 -2.22 -13.53
CA LEU A 250 -19.48 -1.99 -14.46
C LEU A 250 -20.84 -2.11 -13.74
N ASN A 251 -21.82 -1.27 -14.07
CA ASN A 251 -23.16 -1.33 -13.52
C ASN A 251 -24.21 -1.60 -14.61
N ASP A 252 -24.64 -2.86 -14.74
CA ASP A 252 -25.69 -3.31 -15.66
C ASP A 252 -26.99 -2.49 -15.57
N SER A 253 -27.38 -2.06 -14.37
CA SER A 253 -28.64 -1.31 -14.14
C SER A 253 -28.62 0.12 -14.69
N GLN A 254 -27.46 0.61 -15.13
CA GLN A 254 -27.26 1.92 -15.76
C GLN A 254 -26.75 1.80 -17.21
N TRP A 255 -26.73 0.58 -17.75
CA TRP A 255 -26.30 0.29 -19.11
C TRP A 255 -27.38 0.65 -20.12
N THR A 256 -26.94 1.25 -21.22
CA THR A 256 -27.76 1.59 -22.39
C THR A 256 -27.36 0.65 -23.54
N PRO A 257 -27.80 -0.62 -23.53
CA PRO A 257 -27.45 -1.57 -24.59
C PRO A 257 -28.16 -1.22 -25.90
N ILE A 258 -27.53 -1.59 -27.02
CA ILE A 258 -28.09 -1.51 -28.37
C ILE A 258 -29.42 -2.28 -28.41
N ALA A 259 -29.47 -3.47 -27.81
CA ALA A 259 -30.62 -4.36 -27.77
C ALA A 259 -31.92 -3.81 -27.15
N ASP A 260 -31.84 -2.85 -26.22
CA ASP A 260 -33.03 -2.29 -25.55
C ASP A 260 -33.28 -0.82 -25.91
N THR A 261 -32.33 -0.14 -26.57
CA THR A 261 -32.39 1.32 -26.78
C THR A 261 -31.82 1.81 -28.12
N GLY A 262 -31.01 1.00 -28.79
CA GLY A 262 -30.27 1.36 -29.99
C GLY A 262 -30.88 0.82 -31.28
N ASP A 263 -31.45 -0.38 -31.28
CA ASP A 263 -31.90 -1.08 -32.48
C ASP A 263 -33.36 -0.81 -32.90
N GLY A 264 -33.70 -1.24 -34.12
CA GLY A 264 -34.95 -0.87 -34.80
C GLY A 264 -36.20 -1.52 -34.24
N ASP A 265 -36.11 -2.64 -33.50
CA ASP A 265 -37.24 -3.31 -32.87
C ASP A 265 -37.45 -2.94 -31.40
N SER A 266 -36.41 -2.49 -30.68
CA SER A 266 -36.60 -1.72 -29.42
C SER A 266 -37.13 -0.30 -29.65
N GLY A 267 -36.97 0.22 -30.88
CA GLY A 267 -37.46 1.55 -31.30
C GLY A 267 -36.39 2.64 -31.32
N GLY A 268 -35.12 2.25 -31.19
CA GLY A 268 -33.94 3.05 -31.52
C GLY A 268 -33.75 3.23 -33.03
N SER A 269 -32.55 3.70 -33.40
CA SER A 269 -32.20 3.97 -34.80
C SER A 269 -30.69 3.91 -35.09
N LEU A 270 -29.91 3.25 -34.23
CA LEU A 270 -28.48 3.00 -34.41
C LEU A 270 -28.25 1.80 -35.35
N ASP A 271 -29.11 0.79 -35.24
CA ASP A 271 -29.14 -0.38 -36.13
C ASP A 271 -30.59 -0.80 -36.44
N SER A 272 -30.80 -1.66 -37.44
CA SER A 272 -32.12 -2.18 -37.83
C SER A 272 -32.31 -3.69 -37.65
N ASP A 273 -31.24 -4.43 -37.37
CA ASP A 273 -31.30 -5.85 -36.97
C ASP A 273 -31.37 -5.99 -35.45
N VAL A 274 -31.67 -7.19 -34.97
CA VAL A 274 -32.02 -7.46 -33.56
C VAL A 274 -30.77 -7.78 -32.75
N TRP A 275 -30.51 -7.01 -31.69
CA TRP A 275 -29.43 -7.26 -30.74
C TRP A 275 -29.94 -7.99 -29.50
N ILE A 276 -29.05 -8.72 -28.81
CA ILE A 276 -29.37 -9.40 -27.55
C ILE A 276 -28.25 -9.24 -26.51
N PRO A 277 -28.56 -8.90 -25.24
CA PRO A 277 -27.59 -8.92 -24.16
C PRO A 277 -27.19 -10.36 -23.81
N PHE A 278 -25.88 -10.59 -23.63
CA PHE A 278 -25.35 -11.86 -23.13
C PHE A 278 -25.09 -11.83 -21.62
N SER A 279 -25.01 -10.62 -21.03
CA SER A 279 -24.69 -10.43 -19.62
C SER A 279 -25.89 -10.68 -18.71
N ALA A 280 -25.63 -11.31 -17.56
CA ALA A 280 -26.67 -11.58 -16.56
C ALA A 280 -27.05 -10.31 -15.79
N PRO A 281 -28.29 -10.18 -15.30
CA PRO A 281 -28.67 -9.11 -14.38
C PRO A 281 -27.77 -9.10 -13.13
N GLY A 282 -27.33 -7.91 -12.72
CA GLY A 282 -26.34 -7.70 -11.67
C GLY A 282 -24.87 -7.89 -12.12
N ALA A 283 -24.59 -8.02 -13.41
CA ALA A 283 -23.22 -8.18 -13.90
C ALA A 283 -22.32 -6.97 -13.52
N ARG A 284 -21.09 -7.28 -13.12
CA ARG A 284 -20.06 -6.33 -12.69
C ARG A 284 -18.78 -6.42 -13.50
N SER A 285 -18.33 -7.63 -13.85
CA SER A 285 -17.05 -7.85 -14.51
C SER A 285 -17.10 -7.85 -16.04
N SER A 286 -18.28 -8.02 -16.64
CA SER A 286 -18.45 -7.96 -18.09
C SER A 286 -19.86 -7.51 -18.47
N LEU A 287 -19.96 -6.55 -19.39
CA LEU A 287 -21.19 -6.14 -20.07
C LEU A 287 -21.01 -6.36 -21.56
N SER A 288 -21.83 -7.23 -22.14
CA SER A 288 -21.69 -7.73 -23.50
C SER A 288 -23.02 -8.04 -24.15
N GLU A 289 -23.11 -7.73 -25.44
CA GLU A 289 -24.26 -7.97 -26.31
C GLU A 289 -23.79 -8.24 -27.74
N GLY A 290 -24.69 -8.77 -28.56
CA GLY A 290 -24.44 -9.00 -29.98
C GLY A 290 -25.70 -9.25 -30.78
N GLU A 291 -25.54 -9.05 -32.08
CA GLU A 291 -26.55 -9.23 -33.12
C GLU A 291 -26.97 -10.70 -33.28
N LEU A 292 -28.25 -10.94 -33.58
CA LEU A 292 -28.73 -12.28 -33.92
C LEU A 292 -28.22 -12.75 -35.30
N PRO A 293 -27.95 -14.06 -35.51
CA PRO A 293 -27.39 -14.56 -36.76
C PRO A 293 -28.26 -14.26 -37.99
N GLY A 294 -27.78 -13.37 -38.85
CA GLY A 294 -28.39 -13.07 -40.16
C GLY A 294 -28.48 -11.59 -40.53
N GLY A 295 -28.18 -10.67 -39.61
CA GLY A 295 -28.06 -9.24 -39.88
C GLY A 295 -26.72 -8.82 -40.50
N ASP A 296 -26.49 -7.52 -40.63
CA ASP A 296 -25.28 -6.93 -41.25
C ASP A 296 -24.33 -6.15 -40.33
N GLY A 297 -24.63 -6.09 -39.03
CA GLY A 297 -23.78 -5.52 -37.98
C GLY A 297 -23.81 -3.99 -37.89
N LEU A 298 -23.69 -3.48 -36.66
CA LEU A 298 -23.74 -2.04 -36.42
C LEU A 298 -22.50 -1.38 -37.01
N THR A 299 -22.71 -0.36 -37.83
CA THR A 299 -21.64 0.46 -38.40
C THR A 299 -21.47 1.77 -37.62
N LEU A 300 -20.50 1.80 -36.70
CA LEU A 300 -20.06 2.99 -35.99
C LEU A 300 -19.37 3.94 -36.98
N SER A 301 -20.18 4.83 -37.54
CA SER A 301 -19.79 5.74 -38.62
C SER A 301 -18.75 6.77 -38.16
N SER A 302 -17.92 7.22 -39.08
CA SER A 302 -16.92 8.27 -38.86
C SER A 302 -17.50 9.55 -38.25
N ASN A 303 -16.91 10.01 -37.14
CA ASN A 303 -17.37 11.11 -36.29
C ASN A 303 -18.72 10.87 -35.60
N SER A 304 -19.12 9.61 -35.40
CA SER A 304 -20.27 9.22 -34.56
C SER A 304 -19.83 8.59 -33.24
N SER A 305 -20.77 8.53 -32.30
CA SER A 305 -20.58 7.96 -30.97
C SER A 305 -21.86 7.31 -30.46
N ILE A 306 -21.70 6.26 -29.66
CA ILE A 306 -22.76 5.53 -28.95
C ILE A 306 -22.55 5.78 -27.46
N ASP A 307 -23.58 6.29 -26.79
CA ASP A 307 -23.63 6.43 -25.33
C ASP A 307 -24.09 5.10 -24.74
N LEU A 308 -23.23 4.46 -23.94
CA LEU A 308 -23.47 3.17 -23.29
C LEU A 308 -24.00 3.36 -21.85
N GLY A 309 -24.25 4.60 -21.43
CA GLY A 309 -24.80 4.93 -20.12
C GLY A 309 -23.75 5.14 -19.03
N ASN A 310 -24.23 5.46 -17.83
CA ASN A 310 -23.39 5.76 -16.67
C ASN A 310 -23.00 4.47 -15.93
N ILE A 311 -22.32 3.59 -16.67
CA ILE A 311 -21.99 2.22 -16.22
C ILE A 311 -20.71 2.13 -15.39
N TRP A 312 -19.83 3.13 -15.40
CA TRP A 312 -18.59 3.03 -14.61
C TRP A 312 -18.83 3.33 -13.13
N ILE A 313 -18.58 2.33 -12.29
CA ILE A 313 -18.57 2.45 -10.83
C ILE A 313 -17.29 3.18 -10.45
N LYS A 314 -17.44 4.44 -10.01
CA LYS A 314 -16.32 5.32 -9.67
C LYS A 314 -15.43 4.73 -8.59
N ASN A 315 -14.17 4.49 -8.93
CA ASN A 315 -13.15 4.01 -8.00
C ASN A 315 -11.74 4.33 -8.56
N PRO A 316 -10.66 4.23 -7.77
CA PRO A 316 -9.29 4.49 -8.25
C PRO A 316 -8.78 3.53 -9.33
N ARG A 317 -9.34 2.31 -9.44
CA ARG A 317 -8.86 1.27 -10.35
C ARG A 317 -9.43 1.53 -11.77
N GLN A 318 -8.52 1.76 -12.72
CA GLN A 318 -8.83 2.08 -14.12
C GLN A 318 -8.56 0.87 -15.03
N ASP A 319 -9.37 -0.17 -14.87
CA ASP A 319 -9.15 -1.51 -15.43
C ASP A 319 -10.11 -1.91 -16.57
N VAL A 320 -10.97 -0.99 -17.00
CA VAL A 320 -11.94 -1.22 -18.07
C VAL A 320 -11.22 -1.45 -19.40
N SER A 321 -11.63 -2.51 -20.09
CA SER A 321 -11.27 -2.84 -21.47
C SER A 321 -12.53 -3.11 -22.30
N ILE A 322 -12.45 -3.03 -23.62
CA ILE A 322 -13.55 -3.38 -24.51
C ILE A 322 -13.03 -4.08 -25.78
N GLN A 323 -13.79 -5.04 -26.27
CA GLN A 323 -13.55 -5.74 -27.54
C GLN A 323 -14.79 -5.57 -28.42
N LEU A 324 -14.60 -5.21 -29.70
CA LEU A 324 -15.66 -5.24 -30.72
C LEU A 324 -15.38 -6.40 -31.67
N MET A 325 -16.35 -7.29 -31.88
CA MET A 325 -16.20 -8.47 -32.75
C MET A 325 -16.77 -8.21 -34.15
N LYS A 326 -16.00 -8.51 -35.18
CA LYS A 326 -16.39 -8.39 -36.60
C LYS A 326 -17.09 -9.64 -37.10
N ALA A 327 -17.81 -9.51 -38.21
CA ALA A 327 -18.50 -10.63 -38.88
C ALA A 327 -17.58 -11.78 -39.33
N ASP A 328 -16.26 -11.56 -39.44
CA ASP A 328 -15.27 -12.61 -39.73
C ASP A 328 -14.72 -13.33 -38.49
N GLY A 329 -15.16 -12.93 -37.29
CA GLY A 329 -14.71 -13.47 -36.00
C GLY A 329 -13.40 -12.87 -35.47
N THR A 330 -12.85 -11.84 -36.14
CA THR A 330 -11.74 -11.05 -35.60
C THR A 330 -12.26 -9.91 -34.71
N PHE A 331 -11.37 -9.24 -33.97
CA PHE A 331 -11.71 -8.12 -33.09
C PHE A 331 -11.06 -6.83 -33.57
N ASP A 332 -11.71 -5.69 -33.34
CA ASP A 332 -11.04 -4.37 -33.37
C ASP A 332 -10.29 -4.11 -32.07
N SER A 333 -9.10 -3.51 -32.20
CA SER A 333 -8.44 -2.84 -31.08
C SER A 333 -9.20 -1.57 -30.76
N VAL A 334 -9.51 -1.34 -29.48
CA VAL A 334 -10.22 -0.15 -29.00
C VAL A 334 -9.34 0.57 -27.99
N LEU A 335 -9.18 1.88 -28.13
CA LEU A 335 -8.50 2.71 -27.13
C LEU A 335 -9.47 3.02 -25.99
N VAL A 336 -9.12 2.72 -24.74
CA VAL A 336 -9.89 3.19 -23.58
C VAL A 336 -9.24 4.46 -23.04
N GLN A 337 -10.02 5.53 -22.89
CA GLN A 337 -9.56 6.83 -22.40
C GLN A 337 -10.44 7.33 -21.26
N TYR A 338 -9.85 7.53 -20.09
CA TYR A 338 -10.53 8.18 -18.97
C TYR A 338 -10.40 9.71 -19.05
N THR A 339 -11.49 10.42 -18.78
CA THR A 339 -11.62 11.88 -18.79
C THR A 339 -12.39 12.34 -17.53
N GLY A 340 -12.57 13.66 -17.35
CA GLY A 340 -13.12 14.20 -16.10
C GLY A 340 -12.12 14.18 -14.93
N ASN A 341 -12.57 14.62 -13.75
CA ASN A 341 -11.74 14.79 -12.55
C ASN A 341 -10.46 15.64 -12.81
N ASP A 342 -10.63 16.77 -13.50
CA ASP A 342 -9.56 17.68 -13.97
C ASP A 342 -8.42 17.03 -14.80
N GLY A 343 -8.62 15.78 -15.25
CA GLY A 343 -7.65 14.97 -15.99
C GLY A 343 -7.01 13.84 -15.15
N ASP A 344 -7.02 13.98 -13.83
CA ASP A 344 -6.36 13.08 -12.88
C ASP A 344 -7.20 11.84 -12.55
N ALA A 345 -6.52 10.79 -12.07
CA ALA A 345 -7.18 9.62 -11.50
C ALA A 345 -7.73 9.91 -10.10
N PHE A 346 -8.77 9.18 -9.67
CA PHE A 346 -9.13 9.16 -8.25
C PHE A 346 -8.00 8.55 -7.42
N VAL A 347 -7.74 9.13 -6.25
CA VAL A 347 -6.64 8.72 -5.37
C VAL A 347 -7.15 7.69 -4.37
N ALA A 348 -6.42 6.60 -4.15
CA ALA A 348 -6.74 5.68 -3.05
C ALA A 348 -6.63 6.41 -1.70
N GLY A 349 -7.62 6.24 -0.82
CA GLY A 349 -7.75 6.98 0.44
C GLY A 349 -8.62 8.25 0.37
N ASP A 350 -8.92 8.78 -0.83
CA ASP A 350 -9.97 9.80 -1.00
C ASP A 350 -11.34 9.10 -1.04
N MET A 351 -11.97 8.99 0.12
CA MET A 351 -13.20 8.23 0.29
C MET A 351 -14.44 8.99 -0.21
N ASN A 352 -14.31 10.30 -0.43
CA ASN A 352 -15.40 11.17 -0.84
C ASN A 352 -15.34 11.57 -2.34
N LEU A 353 -14.18 11.35 -2.97
CA LEU A 353 -13.87 11.62 -4.38
C LEU A 353 -13.92 13.12 -4.75
N ASP A 354 -13.48 14.01 -3.84
CA ASP A 354 -13.32 15.45 -4.12
C ASP A 354 -11.90 15.86 -4.57
N GLY A 355 -10.99 14.88 -4.70
CA GLY A 355 -9.62 15.07 -5.16
C GLY A 355 -8.63 15.36 -4.03
N MET A 356 -9.04 15.31 -2.76
CA MET A 356 -8.18 15.58 -1.61
C MET A 356 -8.39 14.57 -0.48
N ILE A 357 -7.30 13.99 0.03
CA ILE A 357 -7.36 13.14 1.23
C ILE A 357 -7.28 14.02 2.47
N THR A 358 -8.38 14.12 3.21
CA THR A 358 -8.56 15.06 4.32
C THR A 358 -9.16 14.38 5.56
N PRO A 359 -9.30 15.08 6.71
CA PRO A 359 -10.06 14.56 7.85
C PRO A 359 -11.54 14.21 7.56
N ALA A 360 -12.09 14.59 6.41
CA ALA A 360 -13.46 14.25 6.01
C ALA A 360 -13.61 12.80 5.53
N ASP A 361 -12.51 12.17 5.11
CA ASP A 361 -12.48 10.83 4.54
C ASP A 361 -12.46 9.73 5.60
N TRP A 362 -11.85 10.00 6.75
CA TRP A 362 -11.81 9.05 7.88
C TRP A 362 -13.20 8.58 8.34
N PRO A 363 -14.20 9.45 8.56
CA PRO A 363 -15.57 9.03 8.87
C PRO A 363 -16.20 8.09 7.84
N LEU A 364 -15.82 8.19 6.55
CA LEU A 364 -16.33 7.34 5.46
C LEU A 364 -15.61 6.00 5.43
N PHE A 365 -14.27 5.98 5.47
CA PHE A 365 -13.48 4.75 5.63
C PHE A 365 -13.97 3.93 6.82
N ARG A 366 -14.03 4.56 8.00
CA ARG A 366 -14.46 3.93 9.25
C ARG A 366 -15.90 3.40 9.22
N ALA A 367 -16.76 3.92 8.33
CA ALA A 367 -18.13 3.44 8.20
C ALA A 367 -18.19 1.99 7.66
N GLY A 368 -17.23 1.62 6.82
CA GLY A 368 -17.08 0.27 6.26
C GLY A 368 -15.96 -0.58 6.86
N PHE A 369 -15.01 0.05 7.59
CA PHE A 369 -13.99 -0.64 8.37
C PHE A 369 -14.60 -1.70 9.31
N GLY A 370 -14.04 -2.91 9.28
CA GLY A 370 -14.53 -4.11 9.98
C GLY A 370 -15.55 -4.94 9.21
N GLY A 371 -15.89 -4.57 7.97
CA GLY A 371 -16.80 -5.33 7.12
C GLY A 371 -16.09 -6.44 6.36
N ASP A 372 -16.74 -7.60 6.22
CA ASP A 372 -16.31 -8.69 5.34
C ASP A 372 -17.36 -8.87 4.24
N TYR A 373 -16.97 -8.58 3.01
CA TYR A 373 -17.85 -8.57 1.84
C TYR A 373 -17.61 -9.76 0.91
N ARG A 374 -16.66 -10.66 1.21
CA ARG A 374 -16.30 -11.84 0.38
C ARG A 374 -17.46 -12.81 0.19
N SER A 375 -18.38 -12.87 1.15
CA SER A 375 -19.60 -13.67 1.07
C SER A 375 -20.78 -12.98 0.35
N THR A 376 -20.61 -11.73 -0.07
CA THR A 376 -21.63 -10.92 -0.74
C THR A 376 -21.50 -10.98 -2.26
N ALA A 377 -22.44 -10.36 -2.98
CA ALA A 377 -22.36 -10.19 -4.43
C ALA A 377 -21.58 -8.94 -4.87
N LEU A 378 -21.05 -8.14 -3.93
CA LEU A 378 -20.36 -6.88 -4.24
C LEU A 378 -19.03 -7.14 -4.95
N SER A 379 -18.69 -6.27 -5.91
CA SER A 379 -17.38 -6.26 -6.57
C SER A 379 -16.33 -5.46 -5.79
N ALA A 380 -15.04 -5.64 -6.13
CA ALA A 380 -13.94 -4.86 -5.54
C ALA A 380 -14.04 -3.35 -5.84
N ALA A 381 -14.75 -2.97 -6.92
CA ALA A 381 -15.06 -1.57 -7.21
C ALA A 381 -16.23 -1.03 -6.34
N GLU A 382 -17.19 -1.87 -5.95
CA GLU A 382 -18.30 -1.50 -5.06
C GLU A 382 -17.86 -1.44 -3.59
N THR A 383 -17.01 -2.36 -3.14
CA THR A 383 -16.48 -2.41 -1.76
C THR A 383 -15.52 -1.27 -1.46
N TYR A 384 -14.91 -0.62 -2.47
CA TYR A 384 -14.07 0.57 -2.27
C TYR A 384 -14.75 1.65 -1.43
N ALA A 385 -16.02 1.96 -1.74
CA ALA A 385 -16.82 2.94 -0.98
C ALA A 385 -17.18 2.46 0.44
N LEU A 386 -16.88 1.20 0.76
CA LEU A 386 -17.02 0.53 2.05
C LEU A 386 -15.65 0.26 2.71
N GLY A 387 -14.60 0.98 2.30
CA GLY A 387 -13.29 0.94 2.95
C GLY A 387 -12.31 -0.12 2.43
N ASP A 388 -12.61 -0.80 1.32
CA ASP A 388 -11.74 -1.79 0.66
C ASP A 388 -10.74 -1.12 -0.30
N LEU A 389 -9.51 -0.93 0.17
CA LEU A 389 -8.44 -0.14 -0.46
C LEU A 389 -7.44 -0.98 -1.27
N ASP A 390 -7.31 -2.29 -1.06
CA ASP A 390 -6.54 -3.18 -1.96
C ASP A 390 -7.39 -4.02 -2.94
N GLY A 391 -8.66 -4.28 -2.64
CA GLY A 391 -9.63 -4.95 -3.52
C GLY A 391 -9.95 -6.40 -3.14
N ASP A 392 -9.53 -6.88 -1.96
CA ASP A 392 -9.73 -8.28 -1.52
C ASP A 392 -11.18 -8.61 -1.08
N ARG A 393 -12.01 -7.56 -0.91
CA ARG A 393 -13.40 -7.59 -0.44
C ARG A 393 -13.62 -7.84 1.05
N ASP A 394 -12.68 -7.52 1.91
CA ASP A 394 -13.01 -7.05 3.26
C ASP A 394 -12.58 -5.57 3.46
N SER A 395 -12.56 -5.09 4.69
CA SER A 395 -12.09 -3.74 5.03
C SER A 395 -11.45 -3.83 6.40
N ASP A 396 -10.20 -4.25 6.43
CA ASP A 396 -9.51 -4.68 7.64
C ASP A 396 -8.32 -3.78 8.03
N LEU A 397 -7.47 -4.25 8.95
CA LEU A 397 -6.30 -3.53 9.43
C LEU A 397 -5.29 -3.21 8.32
N GLN A 398 -5.27 -3.97 7.22
CA GLN A 398 -4.49 -3.73 6.02
C GLN A 398 -5.02 -2.51 5.25
N ASP A 399 -6.33 -2.41 5.05
CA ASP A 399 -6.94 -1.20 4.46
C ASP A 399 -6.74 0.03 5.35
N PHE A 400 -6.78 -0.14 6.66
CA PHE A 400 -6.43 0.94 7.59
C PHE A 400 -5.00 1.43 7.37
N ARG A 401 -4.02 0.55 7.12
CA ARG A 401 -2.65 0.95 6.75
C ARG A 401 -2.61 1.69 5.41
N LEU A 402 -3.39 1.25 4.42
CA LEU A 402 -3.45 1.90 3.11
C LEU A 402 -4.06 3.30 3.21
N PHE A 403 -5.12 3.46 4.00
CA PHE A 403 -5.74 4.75 4.30
C PHE A 403 -4.77 5.67 5.03
N GLU A 404 -4.13 5.18 6.09
CA GLU A 404 -3.16 5.92 6.90
C GLU A 404 -1.97 6.41 6.05
N ALA A 405 -1.36 5.51 5.26
CA ALA A 405 -0.25 5.84 4.38
C ALA A 405 -0.63 6.87 3.30
N ALA A 406 -1.82 6.75 2.71
CA ALA A 406 -2.32 7.72 1.73
C ALA A 406 -2.61 9.08 2.38
N TYR A 407 -3.18 9.09 3.59
CA TYR A 407 -3.44 10.30 4.37
C TYR A 407 -2.14 11.03 4.71
N ASP A 408 -1.14 10.32 5.22
CA ASP A 408 0.15 10.90 5.62
C ASP A 408 0.97 11.35 4.40
N LEU A 409 0.83 10.66 3.24
CA LEU A 409 1.39 11.13 1.97
C LEU A 409 0.77 12.45 1.50
N ALA A 410 -0.56 12.58 1.56
CA ALA A 410 -1.29 13.78 1.13
C ALA A 410 -1.12 14.98 2.07
N ASN A 411 -1.02 14.73 3.38
CA ASN A 411 -0.94 15.79 4.40
C ASN A 411 0.51 16.08 4.85
N GLY A 412 1.47 15.26 4.39
CA GLY A 412 2.90 15.34 4.70
C GLY A 412 3.30 14.40 5.83
N GLY A 413 4.37 13.61 5.64
CA GLY A 413 4.74 12.54 6.57
C GLY A 413 4.85 12.99 8.04
N GLY A 414 4.11 12.32 8.92
CA GLY A 414 3.92 12.70 10.32
C GLY A 414 2.83 13.75 10.56
N ALA A 415 1.93 14.00 9.61
CA ALA A 415 0.78 14.89 9.78
C ALA A 415 -0.17 14.38 10.87
N LEU A 416 -0.36 13.06 10.94
CA LEU A 416 -1.12 12.38 11.99
C LEU A 416 -0.52 12.69 13.38
N ALA A 417 0.79 12.49 13.53
CA ALA A 417 1.52 12.79 14.77
C ALA A 417 1.51 14.30 15.12
N ALA A 418 1.49 15.19 14.13
CA ALA A 418 1.37 16.63 14.34
C ALA A 418 -0.01 17.01 14.90
N LEU A 419 -1.08 16.41 14.37
CA LEU A 419 -2.47 16.62 14.82
C LEU A 419 -2.68 16.16 16.27
N ALA A 420 -2.16 15.00 16.68
CA ALA A 420 -2.24 14.54 18.07
C ALA A 420 -1.39 15.35 19.07
N SER A 421 -0.43 16.15 18.59
CA SER A 421 0.45 16.96 19.45
C SER A 421 -0.17 18.27 19.95
N VAL A 422 -1.36 18.65 19.47
CA VAL A 422 -2.03 19.93 19.79
C VAL A 422 -2.98 19.77 21.00
N PRO A 423 -2.66 20.33 22.19
CA PRO A 423 -3.61 20.34 23.29
C PRO A 423 -4.77 21.25 22.93
N GLU A 424 -6.02 20.77 23.09
CA GLU A 424 -7.22 21.46 22.60
C GLU A 424 -7.24 22.97 22.92
N PRO A 425 -7.65 23.83 21.97
CA PRO A 425 -7.57 25.29 22.13
C PRO A 425 -8.34 25.82 23.36
N ALA A 426 -9.36 25.09 23.83
CA ALA A 426 -10.07 25.41 25.08
C ALA A 426 -9.16 25.38 26.31
N SER A 427 -8.19 24.47 26.37
CA SER A 427 -7.25 24.30 27.49
C SER A 427 -6.29 25.48 27.60
N VAL A 428 -5.76 25.96 26.47
CA VAL A 428 -4.90 27.15 26.40
C VAL A 428 -5.69 28.41 26.76
N LEU A 429 -6.96 28.52 26.30
CA LEU A 429 -7.82 29.65 26.64
C LEU A 429 -8.16 29.69 28.15
N LEU A 430 -8.44 28.53 28.76
CA LEU A 430 -8.70 28.40 30.19
C LEU A 430 -7.46 28.67 31.05
N LEU A 431 -6.28 28.22 30.64
CA LEU A 431 -5.01 28.58 31.29
C LEU A 431 -4.72 30.08 31.18
N GLY A 432 -4.95 30.69 30.01
CA GLY A 432 -4.83 32.13 29.79
C GLY A 432 -5.80 32.95 30.66
N LEU A 433 -7.06 32.54 30.74
CA LEU A 433 -8.07 33.15 31.61
C LEU A 433 -7.74 32.96 33.10
N GLY A 434 -7.29 31.78 33.50
CA GLY A 434 -6.83 31.49 34.86
C GLY A 434 -5.63 32.35 35.28
N ALA A 435 -4.64 32.49 34.39
CA ALA A 435 -3.49 33.37 34.59
C ALA A 435 -3.89 34.85 34.66
N ALA A 436 -4.82 35.31 33.81
CA ALA A 436 -5.35 36.67 33.84
C ALA A 436 -6.13 36.97 35.13
N LEU A 437 -6.95 36.02 35.61
CA LEU A 437 -7.68 36.14 36.88
C LEU A 437 -6.75 36.11 38.10
N ALA A 438 -5.66 35.34 38.05
CA ALA A 438 -4.63 35.32 39.09
C ALA A 438 -3.81 36.62 39.11
N ALA A 439 -3.44 37.15 37.94
CA ALA A 439 -2.74 38.44 37.80
C ALA A 439 -3.63 39.62 38.25
N GLY A 440 -4.93 39.59 37.94
CA GLY A 440 -5.90 40.61 38.33
C GLY A 440 -6.18 40.71 39.84
N ARG A 441 -5.71 39.77 40.66
CA ARG A 441 -6.04 39.69 42.11
C ARG A 441 -4.87 39.85 43.09
N ARG A 442 -3.64 40.16 42.64
CA ARG A 442 -2.47 40.31 43.55
C ARG A 442 -1.85 41.70 43.62
N ARG A 443 -2.59 42.64 44.23
CA ARG A 443 -1.98 43.70 45.06
C ARG A 443 -2.18 43.36 46.54
N VAL A 444 -1.18 42.73 47.16
CA VAL A 444 -0.75 42.79 48.58
C VAL A 444 0.32 41.70 48.80
N ARG A 445 1.24 41.92 49.76
CA ARG A 445 2.51 41.19 49.92
C ARG A 445 2.39 39.89 50.75
N SER A 446 3.44 39.07 50.62
CA SER A 446 3.99 38.11 51.61
C SER A 446 3.73 36.60 51.42
N VAL A 447 4.79 35.92 50.95
CA VAL A 447 5.35 34.63 51.43
C VAL A 447 4.47 33.36 51.54
N ALA A 448 4.95 32.31 50.84
CA ALA A 448 4.76 30.87 51.05
C ALA A 448 3.44 30.18 50.64
N SER A 449 3.59 28.87 50.35
CA SER A 449 2.57 27.82 50.19
C SER A 449 1.68 27.84 48.93
N ALA A 450 2.13 27.10 47.90
CA ALA A 450 1.27 26.33 46.98
C ALA A 450 2.13 25.41 46.09
N ALA A 451 2.66 24.34 46.67
CA ALA A 451 2.97 23.13 45.91
C ALA A 451 1.72 22.24 45.88
N ALA A 452 1.67 21.33 44.92
CA ALA A 452 0.59 20.37 44.64
C ALA A 452 -0.70 20.93 44.01
N VAL A 453 -0.92 20.50 42.76
CA VAL A 453 -2.15 20.07 42.06
C VAL A 453 -2.13 20.62 40.63
N SER A 454 -1.46 19.90 39.73
CA SER A 454 -1.61 19.89 38.26
C SER A 454 -0.66 18.86 37.64
N THR A 455 -0.77 17.61 38.10
CA THR A 455 -0.27 16.43 37.37
C THR A 455 -1.49 15.67 36.88
N LEU A 456 -2.19 16.26 35.90
CA LEU A 456 -3.21 15.58 35.13
C LEU A 456 -2.61 15.28 33.75
N ALA A 457 -2.80 14.05 33.29
CA ALA A 457 -2.06 13.42 32.21
C ALA A 457 -2.02 14.22 30.90
N CYS A 458 -0.91 14.93 30.66
CA CYS A 458 -0.22 14.84 29.37
C CYS A 458 0.92 13.84 29.55
N LEU A 459 0.58 12.55 29.60
CA LEU A 459 1.53 11.53 29.21
C LEU A 459 1.67 11.68 27.70
N ALA A 460 2.66 12.46 27.26
CA ALA A 460 3.21 12.24 25.93
C ALA A 460 3.71 10.80 25.92
N SER A 461 3.02 9.93 25.18
CA SER A 461 3.49 8.58 24.89
C SER A 461 4.85 8.72 24.23
N ALA A 462 5.93 8.55 24.99
CA ALA A 462 7.22 8.29 24.37
C ALA A 462 7.06 6.98 23.63
N SER A 463 7.09 7.01 22.29
CA SER A 463 7.10 5.81 21.48
C SER A 463 8.31 4.97 21.89
N HIS A 464 8.03 3.83 22.53
CA HIS A 464 9.06 2.87 22.87
C HIS A 464 9.20 1.97 21.65
N ALA A 465 9.95 2.47 20.66
CA ALA A 465 10.25 1.73 19.44
C ALA A 465 10.69 0.31 19.79
N GLN A 466 10.03 -0.68 19.20
CA GLN A 466 10.30 -2.09 19.49
C GLN A 466 11.78 -2.41 19.30
N THR A 467 12.40 -3.00 20.32
CA THR A 467 13.82 -3.36 20.23
C THR A 467 13.98 -4.72 19.55
N PHE A 468 14.10 -4.70 18.23
CA PHE A 468 14.64 -5.83 17.47
C PHE A 468 16.14 -5.95 17.67
N THR A 469 16.64 -7.18 17.70
CA THR A 469 18.06 -7.52 17.55
C THR A 469 18.19 -8.41 16.34
N VAL A 470 18.97 -7.97 15.35
CA VAL A 470 19.28 -8.77 14.16
C VAL A 470 20.15 -9.94 14.58
N VAL A 471 19.69 -11.17 14.33
CA VAL A 471 20.52 -12.37 14.52
C VAL A 471 21.61 -12.36 13.45
N ALA A 472 22.84 -12.62 13.85
CA ALA A 472 23.97 -12.63 12.93
C ALA A 472 23.72 -13.61 11.76
N PRO A 473 23.92 -13.19 10.50
CA PRO A 473 23.74 -14.07 9.34
C PRO A 473 24.82 -15.17 9.32
N PRO A 474 24.65 -16.21 8.48
CA PRO A 474 25.71 -17.19 8.22
C PRO A 474 27.04 -16.49 7.87
N THR A 475 28.15 -16.98 8.44
CA THR A 475 29.48 -16.35 8.31
C THR A 475 30.06 -16.40 6.90
N ASP A 476 29.64 -17.38 6.10
CA ASP A 476 29.90 -17.50 4.67
C ASP A 476 28.63 -18.02 3.98
N PRO A 477 27.70 -17.13 3.59
CA PRO A 477 26.45 -17.54 2.95
C PRO A 477 26.66 -18.36 1.67
N THR A 478 27.81 -18.21 0.98
CA THR A 478 28.09 -18.92 -0.28
C THR A 478 28.35 -20.43 -0.11
N THR A 479 28.70 -20.87 1.10
CA THR A 479 28.87 -22.29 1.43
C THR A 479 27.88 -22.78 2.48
N GLN A 480 27.20 -21.86 3.19
CA GLN A 480 26.27 -22.17 4.28
C GLN A 480 24.79 -22.02 3.92
N VAL A 481 24.46 -21.41 2.77
CA VAL A 481 23.08 -21.26 2.27
C VAL A 481 22.98 -21.86 0.86
N SER A 482 21.91 -22.59 0.61
CA SER A 482 21.63 -23.23 -0.69
C SER A 482 20.14 -23.43 -0.87
N ALA A 483 19.64 -23.40 -2.11
CA ALA A 483 18.27 -23.83 -2.42
C ALA A 483 18.24 -25.13 -3.24
N ASP A 484 17.09 -25.80 -3.23
CA ASP A 484 16.81 -26.93 -4.13
C ASP A 484 16.59 -26.49 -5.59
N VAL A 485 16.09 -25.26 -5.79
CA VAL A 485 15.92 -24.63 -7.10
C VAL A 485 16.40 -23.16 -7.07
N GLU A 486 17.18 -22.79 -8.08
CA GLU A 486 17.66 -21.41 -8.32
C GLU A 486 17.47 -21.03 -9.79
N PHE A 487 17.22 -19.74 -10.07
CA PHE A 487 17.03 -19.21 -11.43
C PHE A 487 18.34 -19.10 -12.23
N SER A 488 19.51 -19.31 -11.59
CA SER A 488 20.90 -19.21 -12.08
C SER A 488 21.52 -17.81 -12.04
N GLY A 489 22.83 -17.71 -12.31
CA GLY A 489 23.56 -16.43 -12.31
C GLY A 489 23.62 -15.81 -10.91
N SER A 490 23.24 -14.53 -10.81
CA SER A 490 23.18 -13.79 -9.54
C SER A 490 21.93 -14.08 -8.70
N PHE A 491 21.07 -15.03 -9.09
CA PHE A 491 19.83 -15.36 -8.37
C PHE A 491 20.01 -16.53 -7.39
N ALA A 492 21.06 -16.48 -6.57
CA ALA A 492 21.46 -17.56 -5.65
C ALA A 492 20.89 -17.36 -4.24
N ALA A 493 20.57 -18.44 -3.53
CA ALA A 493 19.98 -18.38 -2.19
C ALA A 493 20.88 -17.71 -1.14
N SER A 494 22.20 -17.70 -1.37
CA SER A 494 23.17 -16.96 -0.55
C SER A 494 22.92 -15.45 -0.51
N ASN A 495 22.24 -14.90 -1.51
CA ASN A 495 22.08 -13.45 -1.66
C ASN A 495 21.00 -12.86 -0.74
N LEU A 496 20.11 -13.71 -0.21
CA LEU A 496 19.22 -13.39 0.93
C LEU A 496 19.98 -12.96 2.20
N PHE A 497 21.31 -13.13 2.22
CA PHE A 497 22.20 -12.72 3.32
C PHE A 497 23.34 -11.81 2.84
N SER A 498 23.16 -11.13 1.71
CA SER A 498 24.21 -10.30 1.10
C SER A 498 24.47 -9.00 1.84
N ASP A 499 23.43 -8.39 2.45
CA ASP A 499 23.57 -7.15 3.19
C ASP A 499 24.18 -7.33 4.59
N THR A 500 25.50 -7.35 4.62
CA THR A 500 26.30 -7.40 5.86
C THR A 500 26.22 -6.13 6.71
N SER A 501 25.52 -5.07 6.26
CA SER A 501 25.43 -3.79 6.98
C SER A 501 24.20 -3.64 7.88
N LEU A 502 23.22 -4.55 7.78
CA LEU A 502 21.94 -4.45 8.47
C LEU A 502 22.02 -4.31 9.99
N THR A 503 21.22 -3.39 10.50
CA THR A 503 20.99 -3.12 11.92
C THR A 503 19.49 -3.20 12.24
N ALA A 504 19.15 -3.08 13.53
CA ALA A 504 17.76 -3.01 13.96
C ALA A 504 17.02 -1.75 13.45
N ALA A 505 17.74 -0.70 13.04
CA ALA A 505 17.16 0.53 12.51
C ALA A 505 16.75 0.43 11.03
N ASP A 506 17.26 -0.58 10.30
CA ASP A 506 16.92 -0.85 8.90
C ASP A 506 15.62 -1.66 8.77
N ILE A 507 15.21 -2.35 9.84
CA ILE A 507 13.95 -3.08 9.91
C ILE A 507 12.79 -2.10 9.77
N ASN A 508 11.95 -2.35 8.77
CA ASN A 508 10.85 -1.48 8.34
C ASN A 508 11.26 -0.04 7.99
N ALA A 509 12.47 0.12 7.44
CA ALA A 509 12.99 1.40 6.94
C ALA A 509 13.80 1.24 5.65
N LYS A 510 14.54 0.13 5.50
CA LYS A 510 15.34 -0.14 4.31
C LYS A 510 14.49 -0.80 3.23
N ALA A 511 14.46 -0.17 2.05
CA ALA A 511 13.96 -0.73 0.81
C ALA A 511 15.12 -1.25 -0.06
N TYR A 512 14.84 -2.30 -0.82
CA TYR A 512 15.73 -2.88 -1.83
C TYR A 512 15.21 -2.57 -3.24
N ASP A 513 16.01 -2.81 -4.28
CA ASP A 513 15.56 -2.70 -5.67
C ASP A 513 16.11 -3.81 -6.58
N ASN A 514 15.74 -3.81 -7.86
CA ASN A 514 16.16 -4.86 -8.80
C ASN A 514 17.67 -4.84 -9.14
N GLY A 515 18.42 -3.81 -8.72
CA GLY A 515 19.88 -3.74 -8.75
C GLY A 515 20.56 -4.42 -7.56
N ASP A 516 19.82 -4.70 -6.47
CA ASP A 516 20.35 -5.45 -5.32
C ASP A 516 20.52 -6.95 -5.63
N ALA A 517 21.36 -7.60 -4.83
CA ALA A 517 21.58 -9.03 -4.91
C ALA A 517 20.39 -9.79 -4.31
N GLN A 518 19.74 -10.63 -5.12
CA GLN A 518 18.45 -11.25 -4.80
C GLN A 518 18.50 -12.77 -5.03
N TYR A 519 17.61 -13.50 -4.37
CA TYR A 519 17.33 -14.92 -4.66
C TYR A 519 16.07 -15.02 -5.52
N ALA A 520 16.06 -15.96 -6.47
CA ALA A 520 14.85 -16.39 -7.16
C ALA A 520 14.88 -17.89 -7.42
N GLY A 521 13.83 -18.60 -7.03
CA GLY A 521 13.58 -19.97 -7.44
C GLY A 521 12.90 -20.02 -8.81
N ARG A 522 13.19 -21.04 -9.61
CA ARG A 522 12.74 -21.13 -11.02
C ARG A 522 11.37 -21.80 -11.14
N GLY A 523 10.32 -21.01 -11.38
CA GLY A 523 8.92 -21.47 -11.45
C GLY A 523 8.11 -21.12 -10.20
N ASN A 524 6.86 -21.60 -10.14
CA ASN A 524 5.87 -21.19 -9.13
C ASN A 524 6.04 -21.84 -7.74
N GLY A 525 7.17 -22.48 -7.45
CA GLY A 525 7.45 -23.13 -6.17
C GLY A 525 6.58 -24.37 -5.86
N PRO A 526 6.51 -24.80 -4.58
CA PRO A 526 7.28 -24.25 -3.46
C PRO A 526 8.78 -24.58 -3.58
N PHE A 527 9.63 -23.74 -3.00
CA PHE A 527 11.09 -23.91 -2.98
C PHE A 527 11.64 -23.97 -1.57
N TYR A 528 12.80 -24.62 -1.39
CA TYR A 528 13.39 -24.89 -0.08
C TYR A 528 14.80 -24.29 0.03
N VAL A 529 14.94 -23.29 0.89
CA VAL A 529 16.23 -22.69 1.26
C VAL A 529 16.76 -23.37 2.52
N PHE A 530 17.93 -23.99 2.42
CA PHE A 530 18.65 -24.65 3.51
C PHE A 530 19.74 -23.72 4.05
N ILE A 531 19.78 -23.54 5.37
CA ILE A 531 20.70 -22.61 6.05
C ILE A 531 21.47 -23.35 7.15
N ASP A 532 22.80 -23.21 7.18
CA ASP A 532 23.65 -23.50 8.34
C ASP A 532 24.11 -22.17 8.97
N ASN A 533 23.53 -21.78 10.10
CA ASN A 533 23.91 -20.53 10.79
C ASN A 533 25.31 -20.61 11.45
N GLY A 534 26.05 -21.71 11.29
CA GLY A 534 27.37 -21.98 11.86
C GLY A 534 27.35 -22.29 13.37
N THR A 535 26.44 -21.65 14.10
CA THR A 535 26.15 -21.85 15.52
C THR A 535 24.64 -21.94 15.75
N SER A 536 24.21 -22.42 16.92
CA SER A 536 22.77 -22.43 17.26
C SER A 536 22.29 -21.01 17.50
N ILE A 537 21.28 -20.58 16.76
CA ILE A 537 20.58 -19.32 16.96
C ILE A 537 19.32 -19.52 17.80
N ASN A 538 18.80 -18.42 18.34
CA ASN A 538 17.44 -18.31 18.86
C ASN A 538 16.75 -17.15 18.14
N ALA A 539 15.54 -17.35 17.65
CA ALA A 539 14.75 -16.34 16.96
C ALA A 539 13.27 -16.50 17.31
N ASN A 540 12.54 -15.39 17.42
CA ASN A 540 11.08 -15.36 17.56
C ASN A 540 10.39 -14.48 16.51
N TRP A 541 11.20 -13.90 15.62
CA TRP A 541 10.80 -13.07 14.49
C TRP A 541 11.71 -13.37 13.30
N ILE A 542 11.26 -12.98 12.12
CA ILE A 542 12.07 -12.80 10.91
C ILE A 542 11.96 -11.35 10.46
N ALA A 543 12.82 -10.94 9.54
CA ALA A 543 12.50 -9.89 8.60
C ALA A 543 12.77 -10.37 7.17
N PHE A 544 11.93 -9.95 6.24
CA PHE A 544 11.97 -10.37 4.85
C PHE A 544 11.66 -9.18 3.94
N ALA A 545 12.41 -9.06 2.84
CA ALA A 545 12.16 -8.10 1.77
C ALA A 545 11.77 -8.87 0.50
N GLU A 546 10.54 -8.66 0.06
CA GLU A 546 9.95 -9.28 -1.13
C GLU A 546 10.69 -8.92 -2.41
N ARG A 547 10.58 -9.78 -3.42
CA ARG A 547 11.27 -9.63 -4.70
C ARG A 547 10.42 -8.83 -5.68
N THR A 548 10.95 -7.72 -6.18
CA THR A 548 10.27 -6.89 -7.21
C THR A 548 10.09 -7.61 -8.54
N GLY A 549 10.96 -8.58 -8.86
CA GLY A 549 10.76 -9.50 -9.96
C GLY A 549 10.89 -8.90 -11.36
N GLY A 550 10.57 -9.72 -12.36
CA GLY A 550 10.32 -9.26 -13.73
C GLY A 550 8.85 -8.89 -13.97
N ILE A 551 7.95 -9.45 -13.15
CA ILE A 551 6.52 -9.12 -13.09
C ILE A 551 6.19 -8.98 -11.60
N ALA A 552 6.06 -7.74 -11.11
CA ALA A 552 6.02 -7.41 -9.67
C ALA A 552 4.80 -7.93 -8.90
N THR A 553 3.78 -8.43 -9.60
CA THR A 553 2.64 -9.14 -9.01
C THR A 553 2.84 -10.65 -8.98
N ALA A 554 3.59 -11.24 -9.91
CA ALA A 554 3.64 -12.70 -10.07
C ALA A 554 4.81 -13.36 -9.32
N ASP A 555 5.90 -12.64 -9.08
CA ASP A 555 7.16 -13.16 -8.52
C ASP A 555 7.19 -13.21 -6.96
N ARG A 556 6.02 -13.21 -6.28
CA ARG A 556 5.89 -13.03 -4.81
C ARG A 556 5.80 -14.33 -4.00
N VAL A 557 6.22 -14.28 -2.74
CA VAL A 557 6.02 -15.34 -1.74
C VAL A 557 4.81 -14.97 -0.87
N GLY A 558 3.77 -15.80 -0.84
CA GLY A 558 2.64 -15.62 0.09
C GLY A 558 2.88 -16.25 1.46
N GLN A 559 3.73 -17.29 1.54
CA GLN A 559 3.97 -18.00 2.80
C GLN A 559 5.39 -18.56 2.94
N LEU A 560 5.97 -18.38 4.13
CA LEU A 560 7.23 -18.97 4.60
C LEU A 560 6.97 -19.99 5.71
N ASP A 561 7.29 -21.27 5.48
CA ASP A 561 7.29 -22.30 6.53
C ASP A 561 8.72 -22.62 7.01
N PHE A 562 8.91 -22.78 8.32
CA PHE A 562 10.22 -22.91 8.94
C PHE A 562 10.41 -24.23 9.70
N TRP A 563 11.58 -24.86 9.55
CA TRP A 563 12.03 -25.96 10.41
C TRP A 563 13.41 -25.65 10.97
N PHE A 564 13.66 -26.03 12.22
CA PHE A 564 14.94 -25.81 12.91
C PHE A 564 15.51 -27.12 13.43
N SER A 565 16.85 -27.24 13.45
CA SER A 565 17.54 -28.45 13.90
C SER A 565 18.95 -28.13 14.41
N ASN A 566 19.45 -28.95 15.34
CA ASN A 566 20.87 -28.96 15.74
C ASN A 566 21.72 -30.00 14.99
N THR A 567 21.12 -30.70 14.03
CA THR A 567 21.79 -31.63 13.11
C THR A 567 21.49 -31.25 11.65
N PRO A 568 22.45 -31.41 10.71
CA PRO A 568 22.22 -31.01 9.32
C PRO A 568 21.04 -31.76 8.69
N PHE A 569 20.21 -31.05 7.92
CA PHE A 569 19.15 -31.66 7.11
C PHE A 569 19.70 -32.43 5.88
N GLY A 570 20.95 -32.17 5.49
CA GLY A 570 21.62 -32.90 4.40
C GLY A 570 20.99 -32.68 3.01
N GLY A 571 20.30 -31.56 2.80
CA GLY A 571 19.55 -31.27 1.58
C GLY A 571 18.22 -32.03 1.47
N VAL A 572 17.77 -32.71 2.53
CA VAL A 572 16.48 -33.42 2.57
C VAL A 572 15.42 -32.52 3.17
N VAL A 573 14.32 -32.33 2.44
CA VAL A 573 13.14 -31.58 2.90
C VAL A 573 12.54 -32.26 4.15
N PRO A 574 12.27 -31.52 5.24
CA PRO A 574 11.59 -32.04 6.42
C PRO A 574 10.17 -32.57 6.11
N THR A 575 9.80 -33.71 6.69
CA THR A 575 8.48 -34.34 6.48
C THR A 575 7.50 -34.15 7.64
N GLY A 576 7.93 -33.54 8.74
CA GLY A 576 7.06 -33.14 9.86
C GLY A 576 6.44 -31.76 9.61
N ALA A 577 5.45 -31.39 10.42
CA ALA A 577 4.91 -30.03 10.43
C ALA A 577 6.03 -28.99 10.69
N PRO A 578 5.93 -27.77 10.12
CA PRO A 578 6.87 -26.71 10.42
C PRO A 578 6.80 -26.30 11.90
N ALA A 579 7.91 -25.76 12.40
CA ALA A 579 8.00 -25.17 13.73
C ALA A 579 7.32 -23.80 13.79
N ALA A 580 7.25 -23.09 12.67
CA ALA A 580 6.54 -21.82 12.50
C ALA A 580 6.13 -21.67 11.03
N SER A 581 5.00 -20.99 10.80
CA SER A 581 4.55 -20.56 9.47
C SER A 581 4.22 -19.07 9.53
N VAL A 582 4.61 -18.34 8.50
CA VAL A 582 4.44 -16.89 8.39
C VAL A 582 3.81 -16.58 7.04
N VAL A 583 2.69 -15.86 7.04
CA VAL A 583 2.08 -15.28 5.84
C VAL A 583 2.78 -13.94 5.56
N ILE A 584 3.00 -13.62 4.28
CA ILE A 584 3.73 -12.43 3.83
C ILE A 584 2.73 -11.49 3.15
N ASP A 585 2.10 -10.67 3.98
CA ASP A 585 1.06 -9.73 3.57
C ASP A 585 1.71 -8.39 3.14
N ASP A 586 2.39 -8.38 1.98
CA ASP A 586 3.06 -7.19 1.45
C ASP A 586 2.75 -6.89 -0.04
N PRO A 587 1.68 -6.13 -0.34
CA PRO A 587 1.18 -6.00 -1.70
C PRO A 587 2.05 -5.19 -2.67
N LEU A 588 3.13 -4.54 -2.22
CA LEU A 588 4.08 -3.78 -3.08
C LEU A 588 5.55 -3.77 -2.58
N GLY A 589 5.86 -4.43 -1.47
CA GLY A 589 7.09 -4.16 -0.75
C GLY A 589 8.38 -4.64 -1.40
N THR A 590 9.37 -3.75 -1.42
CA THR A 590 10.79 -4.13 -1.36
C THR A 590 11.40 -3.80 0.01
N THR A 591 10.57 -3.36 0.97
CA THR A 591 10.97 -2.95 2.31
C THR A 591 11.18 -4.18 3.20
N LEU A 592 12.22 -4.15 4.02
CA LEU A 592 12.56 -5.22 4.96
C LEU A 592 11.57 -5.25 6.15
N LYS A 593 10.42 -5.91 5.98
CA LYS A 593 9.37 -5.96 7.02
C LYS A 593 9.62 -7.07 8.05
N PRO A 594 9.36 -6.82 9.35
CA PRO A 594 9.44 -7.83 10.39
C PRO A 594 8.15 -8.67 10.51
N TYR A 595 8.28 -9.97 10.69
CA TYR A 595 7.15 -10.90 10.89
C TYR A 595 7.38 -11.82 12.11
N PRO A 596 6.37 -12.06 12.97
CA PRO A 596 6.53 -12.89 14.15
C PRO A 596 6.50 -14.38 13.78
N LEU A 597 7.41 -15.19 14.35
CA LEU A 597 7.38 -16.65 14.20
C LEU A 597 6.32 -17.34 15.08
N GLN A 598 5.59 -16.58 15.91
CA GLN A 598 4.62 -17.03 16.93
C GLN A 598 5.18 -17.99 18.01
N THR A 599 6.40 -18.50 17.86
CA THR A 599 7.14 -19.30 18.84
C THR A 599 8.57 -18.82 18.99
N GLU A 600 9.22 -19.12 20.11
CA GLU A 600 10.68 -19.10 20.18
C GLU A 600 11.23 -20.34 19.46
N ALA A 601 11.97 -20.13 18.39
CA ALA A 601 12.63 -21.15 17.59
C ALA A 601 14.13 -21.17 17.87
N SER A 602 14.73 -22.38 17.95
CA SER A 602 16.16 -22.56 18.21
C SER A 602 16.75 -23.69 17.38
N GLY A 603 17.93 -23.45 16.82
CA GLY A 603 18.70 -24.46 16.10
C GLY A 603 19.89 -23.84 15.37
N ARG A 604 20.87 -24.69 15.00
CA ARG A 604 21.96 -24.29 14.10
C ARG A 604 21.52 -24.28 12.63
N TYR A 605 20.76 -25.28 12.24
CA TYR A 605 20.28 -25.46 10.88
C TYR A 605 18.83 -24.99 10.78
N ALA A 606 18.50 -24.31 9.70
CA ALA A 606 17.13 -23.96 9.35
C ALA A 606 16.79 -24.42 7.91
N VAL A 607 15.51 -24.69 7.68
CA VAL A 607 14.93 -24.83 6.34
C VAL A 607 13.78 -23.84 6.24
N ILE A 608 13.72 -23.09 5.15
CA ILE A 608 12.62 -22.21 4.79
C ILE A 608 11.96 -22.79 3.54
N LYS A 609 10.66 -23.07 3.58
CA LYS A 609 9.83 -23.35 2.41
C LYS A 609 9.15 -22.07 1.98
N MET A 610 9.45 -21.58 0.78
CA MET A 610 8.83 -20.43 0.15
C MET A 610 7.69 -20.91 -0.75
N THR A 611 6.49 -20.38 -0.56
CA THR A 611 5.28 -20.73 -1.32
C THR A 611 4.74 -19.48 -2.00
N ALA A 612 4.36 -19.56 -3.27
CA ALA A 612 3.82 -18.43 -4.02
C ALA A 612 2.54 -17.88 -3.40
N ASP A 613 2.32 -16.58 -3.58
CA ASP A 613 1.04 -15.91 -3.30
C ASP A 613 -0.08 -16.54 -4.15
N PRO A 614 -1.19 -17.04 -3.53
CA PRO A 614 -2.26 -17.70 -4.25
C PRO A 614 -3.16 -16.76 -5.05
N ASP A 615 -3.22 -15.46 -4.71
CA ASP A 615 -4.21 -14.54 -5.31
C ASP A 615 -3.70 -13.86 -6.59
N LEU A 616 -2.43 -14.11 -6.94
CA LEU A 616 -1.73 -13.49 -8.09
C LEU A 616 -1.37 -14.49 -9.20
N PHE A 617 -2.03 -15.66 -9.24
CA PHE A 617 -1.71 -16.74 -10.19
C PHE A 617 -1.90 -16.37 -11.67
N ASN A 618 -0.78 -16.08 -12.35
CA ASN A 618 -0.62 -16.34 -13.78
C ASN A 618 0.40 -17.48 -14.02
N SER A 619 0.41 -18.06 -15.22
CA SER A 619 0.95 -19.40 -15.45
C SER A 619 2.47 -19.51 -15.66
N ALA A 620 3.27 -18.51 -15.30
CA ALA A 620 4.74 -18.61 -15.28
C ALA A 620 5.41 -17.50 -14.44
N SER A 621 5.89 -17.83 -13.24
CA SER A 621 6.46 -16.85 -12.30
C SER A 621 7.67 -17.42 -11.55
N ASN A 622 8.52 -16.59 -10.93
CA ASN A 622 9.71 -17.00 -10.17
C ASN A 622 9.73 -16.34 -8.79
N ILE A 623 9.40 -17.09 -7.75
CA ILE A 623 9.29 -16.54 -6.39
C ILE A 623 10.66 -16.46 -5.68
N GLY A 624 10.84 -15.48 -4.80
CA GLY A 624 12.11 -15.26 -4.10
C GLY A 624 12.09 -14.03 -3.22
N GLY A 625 13.26 -13.46 -2.91
CA GLY A 625 13.37 -12.27 -2.07
C GLY A 625 14.71 -11.57 -2.25
N HIS A 626 14.75 -10.29 -1.86
CA HIS A 626 16.00 -9.52 -1.81
C HIS A 626 16.82 -9.91 -0.59
N GLU A 627 16.21 -9.92 0.60
CA GLU A 627 16.93 -10.09 1.86
C GLU A 627 16.09 -10.82 2.93
N PHE A 628 16.74 -11.61 3.78
CA PHE A 628 16.12 -12.34 4.89
C PHE A 628 16.98 -12.30 6.17
N ARG A 629 16.40 -11.95 7.32
CA ARG A 629 17.08 -12.06 8.63
C ARG A 629 16.23 -12.82 9.63
N PHE A 630 16.87 -13.62 10.47
CA PHE A 630 16.27 -14.00 11.76
C PHE A 630 16.41 -12.83 12.74
N LEU A 631 15.40 -12.63 13.57
CA LEU A 631 15.35 -11.56 14.56
C LEU A 631 15.02 -12.11 15.96
N GLN A 632 15.55 -11.44 16.98
CA GLN A 632 14.98 -11.46 18.33
C GLN A 632 14.19 -10.17 18.55
N GLY A 633 12.93 -10.28 18.93
CA GLY A 633 12.02 -9.16 19.15
C GLY A 633 11.14 -9.37 20.38
N PRO A 634 10.21 -8.46 20.67
CA PRO A 634 9.24 -8.65 21.75
C PRO A 634 8.39 -9.90 21.52
N SER A 635 7.87 -10.53 22.58
CA SER A 635 6.88 -11.60 22.42
C SER A 635 5.61 -11.08 21.72
N PRO A 636 5.02 -11.84 20.77
CA PRO A 636 3.74 -11.47 20.16
C PRO A 636 2.64 -11.31 21.21
N LEU A 637 1.69 -10.40 20.94
CA LEU A 637 0.51 -10.26 21.81
C LEU A 637 -0.40 -11.50 21.71
N ARG A 638 -1.05 -11.81 22.83
CA ARG A 638 -1.89 -13.00 22.98
C ARG A 638 -3.35 -12.60 23.20
N LEU A 639 -4.24 -13.19 22.41
CA LEU A 639 -5.69 -13.11 22.59
C LEU A 639 -6.14 -14.32 23.40
N GLU A 640 -6.49 -14.11 24.67
CA GLU A 640 -7.08 -15.17 25.49
C GLU A 640 -8.61 -15.15 25.37
N VAL A 641 -9.17 -16.25 24.87
CA VAL A 641 -10.59 -16.39 24.56
C VAL A 641 -11.22 -17.39 25.53
N ASN A 642 -12.15 -16.91 26.35
CA ASN A 642 -12.87 -17.77 27.28
C ASN A 642 -14.09 -18.40 26.59
N THR A 643 -13.95 -19.69 26.25
CA THR A 643 -14.97 -20.46 25.50
C THR A 643 -16.27 -20.68 26.27
N THR A 644 -16.22 -20.58 27.60
CA THR A 644 -17.39 -20.69 28.47
C THR A 644 -18.21 -19.40 28.50
N THR A 645 -17.55 -18.24 28.51
CA THR A 645 -18.18 -16.94 28.82
C THR A 645 -18.22 -15.96 27.66
N GLY A 646 -17.57 -16.30 26.54
CA GLY A 646 -17.36 -15.40 25.41
C GLY A 646 -16.35 -14.27 25.67
N ALA A 647 -15.81 -14.16 26.89
CA ALA A 647 -14.92 -13.07 27.28
C ALA A 647 -13.55 -13.16 26.58
N ILE A 648 -13.13 -12.07 25.95
CA ILE A 648 -11.84 -11.93 25.30
C ILE A 648 -10.92 -11.02 26.13
N LYS A 649 -9.63 -11.36 26.21
CA LYS A 649 -8.58 -10.52 26.81
C LYS A 649 -7.38 -10.39 25.89
N LEU A 650 -6.95 -9.15 25.65
CA LEU A 650 -5.63 -8.86 25.09
C LEU A 650 -4.58 -9.00 26.19
N LYS A 651 -3.49 -9.71 25.91
CA LYS A 651 -2.39 -9.95 26.84
C LYS A 651 -1.03 -9.70 26.20
N ASN A 652 -0.13 -9.13 26.98
CA ASN A 652 1.27 -8.91 26.64
C ASN A 652 2.15 -9.68 27.63
N ASP A 653 1.94 -11.00 27.75
CA ASP A 653 2.45 -11.82 28.86
C ASP A 653 3.47 -12.90 28.45
N GLY A 654 4.04 -12.80 27.25
CA GLY A 654 5.11 -13.69 26.80
C GLY A 654 6.45 -13.48 27.52
N ALA A 655 7.33 -14.47 27.45
CA ALA A 655 8.61 -14.49 28.19
C ALA A 655 9.54 -13.30 27.86
N SER A 656 9.42 -12.75 26.66
CA SER A 656 10.15 -11.59 26.15
C SER A 656 9.23 -10.38 25.92
N ALA A 657 8.14 -10.26 26.69
CA ALA A 657 7.20 -9.14 26.60
C ALA A 657 7.88 -7.78 26.87
N GLN A 658 7.60 -6.81 26.00
CA GLN A 658 8.02 -5.41 26.11
C GLN A 658 6.80 -4.50 25.98
N ALA A 659 6.88 -3.24 26.39
CA ALA A 659 5.79 -2.30 26.13
C ALA A 659 5.69 -2.02 24.63
N LEU A 660 4.52 -2.20 24.01
CA LEU A 660 4.30 -2.01 22.58
C LEU A 660 3.32 -0.85 22.37
N THR A 661 3.64 0.13 21.52
CA THR A 661 2.63 1.12 21.09
C THR A 661 1.74 0.47 20.04
N LEU A 662 0.42 0.45 20.28
CA LEU A 662 -0.57 -0.01 19.33
C LEU A 662 -1.43 1.16 18.85
N ASP A 663 -1.83 1.06 17.60
CA ASP A 663 -2.59 2.04 16.81
C ASP A 663 -3.77 1.36 16.06
N GLY A 664 -3.77 0.02 15.94
CA GLY A 664 -4.90 -0.77 15.47
C GLY A 664 -4.81 -2.24 15.83
N TYR A 665 -5.95 -2.94 15.86
CA TYR A 665 -6.00 -4.40 15.93
C TYR A 665 -7.30 -4.95 15.36
N GLN A 666 -7.27 -6.22 14.95
CA GLN A 666 -8.43 -6.97 14.50
C GLN A 666 -8.46 -8.40 15.03
N ILE A 667 -9.67 -8.95 15.09
CA ILE A 667 -9.96 -10.34 15.39
C ILE A 667 -10.90 -10.83 14.28
N SER A 668 -10.51 -11.85 13.53
CA SER A 668 -11.31 -12.43 12.43
C SER A 668 -11.77 -13.86 12.76
N SER A 669 -12.78 -14.38 12.05
CA SER A 669 -13.35 -15.72 12.23
C SER A 669 -14.07 -16.19 10.96
N GLU A 670 -13.57 -17.25 10.33
CA GLU A 670 -14.17 -17.85 9.13
C GLU A 670 -15.58 -18.41 9.41
N GLY A 671 -15.76 -19.07 10.56
CA GLY A 671 -17.01 -19.68 11.00
C GLY A 671 -18.02 -18.72 11.66
N SER A 672 -17.79 -17.40 11.58
CA SER A 672 -18.68 -16.37 12.14
C SER A 672 -18.86 -16.45 13.68
N SER A 673 -17.76 -16.77 14.40
CA SER A 673 -17.74 -17.03 15.84
C SER A 673 -17.68 -15.76 16.73
N LEU A 674 -17.72 -14.55 16.15
CA LEU A 674 -17.59 -13.29 16.89
C LEU A 674 -18.93 -12.66 17.30
N SER A 675 -18.88 -11.84 18.36
CA SER A 675 -20.04 -11.31 19.07
C SER A 675 -19.98 -9.79 19.21
N THR A 676 -21.14 -9.14 19.07
CA THR A 676 -21.33 -7.71 19.34
C THR A 676 -21.19 -7.35 20.84
N GLY A 677 -20.99 -8.32 21.73
CA GLY A 677 -20.62 -8.11 23.13
C GLY A 677 -19.17 -7.62 23.32
N TRP A 678 -18.40 -7.50 22.24
CA TRP A 678 -17.07 -6.90 22.22
C TRP A 678 -17.09 -5.39 22.57
N SER A 679 -16.38 -5.04 23.63
CA SER A 679 -16.29 -3.70 24.19
C SER A 679 -15.20 -2.84 23.56
N GLY A 680 -14.14 -3.43 23.01
CA GLY A 680 -12.99 -2.69 22.47
C GLY A 680 -12.09 -2.05 23.54
N LEU A 681 -11.03 -1.37 23.11
CA LEU A 681 -10.08 -0.62 23.94
C LEU A 681 -10.58 0.80 24.25
N GLY A 682 -11.32 1.44 23.34
CA GLY A 682 -11.74 2.83 23.46
C GLY A 682 -12.49 3.16 24.76
N GLY A 683 -11.99 4.15 25.49
CA GLY A 683 -12.57 4.62 26.75
C GLY A 683 -12.18 3.80 27.99
N GLN A 684 -11.34 2.77 27.84
CA GLN A 684 -10.76 2.09 29.00
C GLN A 684 -9.68 2.94 29.70
N ALA A 685 -9.29 2.52 30.91
CA ALA A 685 -8.26 3.21 31.68
C ALA A 685 -6.91 3.19 30.95
N GLY A 686 -6.50 4.35 30.41
CA GLY A 686 -5.27 4.51 29.62
C GLY A 686 -5.48 4.52 28.11
N PHE A 687 -6.69 4.22 27.61
CA PHE A 687 -7.03 4.15 26.19
C PHE A 687 -8.03 5.26 25.84
N ALA A 688 -7.62 6.22 25.01
CA ALA A 688 -8.48 7.33 24.61
C ALA A 688 -9.72 6.82 23.86
N ALA A 689 -10.91 7.29 24.23
CA ALA A 689 -12.11 7.09 23.43
C ALA A 689 -12.07 8.03 22.23
N GLY A 690 -12.21 7.51 21.01
CA GLY A 690 -12.31 8.35 19.83
C GLY A 690 -13.66 9.05 19.70
N THR A 691 -13.69 10.13 18.91
CA THR A 691 -14.87 11.00 18.76
C THR A 691 -15.52 10.95 17.37
N GLY A 692 -14.96 10.16 16.45
CA GLY A 692 -15.32 10.15 15.03
C GLY A 692 -14.37 10.92 14.13
N SER A 693 -13.17 11.23 14.63
CA SER A 693 -12.16 12.03 13.91
C SER A 693 -10.75 11.44 14.06
N GLY A 694 -10.64 10.19 14.50
CA GLY A 694 -9.37 9.48 14.61
C GLY A 694 -8.54 9.87 15.85
N ASN A 695 -9.11 10.65 16.78
CA ASN A 695 -8.40 11.22 17.94
C ASN A 695 -8.36 10.31 19.18
N GLY A 696 -8.72 9.04 19.01
CA GLY A 696 -8.67 7.99 20.01
C GLY A 696 -8.99 6.65 19.34
N TRP A 697 -9.12 5.59 20.14
CA TRP A 697 -9.56 4.29 19.62
C TRP A 697 -11.01 4.37 19.15
N GLU A 698 -11.24 4.00 17.90
CA GLU A 698 -12.51 3.99 17.21
C GLU A 698 -12.73 2.61 16.58
N LYS A 699 -13.88 2.01 16.89
CA LYS A 699 -14.29 0.73 16.29
C LYS A 699 -14.63 0.94 14.83
N GLY A 700 -14.24 0.00 13.98
CA GLY A 700 -14.78 -0.12 12.63
C GLY A 700 -16.29 -0.33 12.71
N ALA A 701 -17.07 0.53 12.05
CA ALA A 701 -18.52 0.56 12.23
C ALA A 701 -19.24 -0.63 11.58
N ALA A 702 -18.58 -1.33 10.66
CA ALA A 702 -19.07 -2.56 10.04
C ALA A 702 -18.65 -3.85 10.78
N SER A 703 -17.87 -3.73 11.86
CA SER A 703 -17.46 -4.87 12.71
C SER A 703 -18.65 -5.77 13.06
N GLY A 704 -18.50 -7.08 12.79
CA GLY A 704 -19.57 -8.06 12.83
C GLY A 704 -19.12 -9.46 13.30
N PRO A 705 -19.80 -10.53 12.88
CA PRO A 705 -19.54 -11.88 13.37
C PRO A 705 -18.30 -12.55 12.76
N THR A 706 -17.78 -12.03 11.64
CA THR A 706 -16.58 -12.53 10.93
C THR A 706 -15.33 -11.67 11.18
N LEU A 707 -15.49 -10.39 11.49
CA LEU A 707 -14.38 -9.45 11.72
C LEU A 707 -14.77 -8.41 12.78
N LEU A 708 -13.92 -8.22 13.79
CA LEU A 708 -13.99 -7.12 14.76
C LEU A 708 -12.69 -6.34 14.70
N THR A 709 -12.73 -5.03 14.46
CA THR A 709 -11.52 -4.21 14.31
C THR A 709 -11.65 -2.82 14.91
N GLU A 710 -10.56 -2.29 15.46
CA GLU A 710 -10.51 -1.00 16.13
C GLU A 710 -9.15 -0.33 15.89
N ALA A 711 -9.17 0.97 15.60
CA ALA A 711 -7.98 1.73 15.22
C ALA A 711 -7.99 3.16 15.79
N PHE A 712 -6.82 3.78 15.82
CA PHE A 712 -6.57 5.13 16.30
C PHE A 712 -5.73 5.88 15.25
N LEU A 713 -6.40 6.45 14.24
CA LEU A 713 -5.76 7.11 13.09
C LEU A 713 -4.70 8.17 13.47
N LEU A 714 -4.94 9.00 14.49
CA LEU A 714 -4.02 10.10 14.84
C LEU A 714 -2.89 9.68 15.82
N GLY A 715 -2.75 8.40 16.17
CA GLY A 715 -1.60 7.92 16.95
C GLY A 715 -1.88 6.66 17.79
N GLY A 716 -1.02 6.37 18.77
CA GLY A 716 -1.05 5.08 19.47
C GLY A 716 -1.11 5.13 21.00
N THR A 717 -1.44 3.98 21.60
CA THR A 717 -1.45 3.74 23.05
C THR A 717 -0.48 2.61 23.41
N SER A 718 0.35 2.80 24.44
CA SER A 718 1.30 1.77 24.86
C SER A 718 0.66 0.69 25.74
N VAL A 719 0.65 -0.54 25.25
CA VAL A 719 0.29 -1.75 26.00
C VAL A 719 1.53 -2.25 26.74
N ALA A 720 1.58 -2.02 28.05
CA ALA A 720 2.72 -2.38 28.90
C ALA A 720 3.00 -3.90 28.92
N ALA A 721 4.25 -4.27 29.16
CA ALA A 721 4.62 -5.67 29.41
C ALA A 721 3.86 -6.24 30.63
N ASN A 722 3.38 -7.48 30.51
CA ASN A 722 2.48 -8.17 31.42
C ASN A 722 1.08 -7.54 31.58
N ALA A 723 0.67 -6.64 30.67
CA ALA A 723 -0.71 -6.15 30.66
C ALA A 723 -1.70 -7.29 30.34
N SER A 724 -2.87 -7.24 30.98
CA SER A 724 -4.04 -8.02 30.60
C SER A 724 -5.26 -7.09 30.62
N ILE A 725 -5.85 -6.89 29.44
CA ILE A 725 -6.92 -5.93 29.17
C ILE A 725 -8.11 -6.72 28.64
N SER A 726 -9.31 -6.49 29.18
CA SER A 726 -10.51 -7.16 28.64
C SER A 726 -10.99 -6.43 27.38
N LEU A 727 -11.42 -7.17 26.37
CA LEU A 727 -12.08 -6.63 25.18
C LEU A 727 -13.60 -6.89 25.19
N GLY A 728 -14.19 -7.26 26.34
CA GLY A 728 -15.60 -7.63 26.46
C GLY A 728 -15.90 -9.07 26.00
N ALA A 729 -17.18 -9.37 25.81
CA ALA A 729 -17.69 -10.69 25.42
C ALA A 729 -17.75 -10.82 23.89
N GLY A 730 -16.57 -10.82 23.25
CA GLY A 730 -16.42 -10.80 21.79
C GLY A 730 -16.48 -12.16 21.09
N PHE A 731 -16.55 -13.28 21.82
CA PHE A 731 -16.68 -14.63 21.27
C PHE A 731 -18.07 -15.22 21.55
N VAL A 732 -18.64 -15.94 20.59
CA VAL A 732 -19.92 -16.64 20.77
C VAL A 732 -19.66 -18.03 21.36
N THR A 733 -20.13 -18.25 22.58
CA THR A 733 -19.95 -19.50 23.34
C THR A 733 -20.42 -20.72 22.55
N GLY A 734 -19.58 -21.76 22.48
CA GLY A 734 -19.89 -23.02 21.79
C GLY A 734 -19.72 -23.01 20.26
N GLN A 735 -19.28 -21.90 19.66
CA GLN A 735 -18.89 -21.87 18.24
C GLN A 735 -17.49 -22.46 18.00
N ALA A 736 -17.07 -22.45 16.72
CA ALA A 736 -15.75 -22.90 16.30
C ALA A 736 -14.63 -22.11 17.00
N GLN A 737 -13.51 -22.77 17.25
CA GLN A 737 -12.31 -22.16 17.83
C GLN A 737 -11.37 -21.73 16.70
N ASP A 738 -11.86 -20.79 15.89
CA ASP A 738 -11.32 -20.41 14.58
C ASP A 738 -10.90 -18.93 14.49
N LEU A 739 -10.87 -18.22 15.62
CA LEU A 739 -10.43 -16.83 15.65
C LEU A 739 -8.95 -16.72 15.26
N GLU A 740 -8.65 -15.75 14.40
CA GLU A 740 -7.31 -15.19 14.26
C GLU A 740 -7.21 -13.83 14.96
N PHE A 741 -5.98 -13.36 15.19
CA PHE A 741 -5.71 -12.07 15.82
C PHE A 741 -4.53 -11.38 15.13
N ALA A 742 -4.70 -10.12 14.75
CA ALA A 742 -3.62 -9.26 14.25
C ALA A 742 -3.68 -7.88 14.92
N TYR A 743 -2.53 -7.23 15.03
CA TYR A 743 -2.39 -5.91 15.64
C TYR A 743 -1.27 -5.13 14.98
N SER A 744 -1.38 -3.81 14.90
CA SER A 744 -0.36 -2.94 14.34
C SER A 744 0.43 -2.21 15.43
N ILE A 745 1.63 -1.79 15.04
CA ILE A 745 2.68 -1.24 15.90
C ILE A 745 3.28 0.02 15.27
N ASP A 746 3.41 1.07 16.09
CA ASP A 746 4.17 2.31 15.81
C ASP A 746 3.96 2.88 14.38
N ASP A 747 2.72 2.90 13.89
CA ASP A 747 2.28 3.52 12.62
C ASP A 747 2.94 2.91 11.35
N LYS A 748 3.33 1.62 11.40
CA LYS A 748 4.26 1.05 10.40
C LYS A 748 4.06 -0.39 9.92
N PHE A 749 3.49 -1.31 10.72
CA PHE A 749 3.22 -2.69 10.26
C PHE A 749 2.24 -3.46 11.15
N SER A 750 1.49 -4.36 10.52
CA SER A 750 0.64 -5.35 11.17
C SER A 750 1.43 -6.62 11.54
N ALA A 751 1.13 -7.21 12.70
CA ALA A 751 1.71 -8.45 13.20
C ALA A 751 0.60 -9.42 13.63
N LYS A 752 0.70 -10.69 13.23
CA LYS A 752 -0.18 -11.76 13.74
C LYS A 752 0.15 -12.06 15.21
N GLY A 753 -0.87 -12.09 16.06
CA GLY A 753 -0.77 -12.49 17.47
C GLY A 753 -1.16 -13.94 17.69
N ILE A 754 -1.04 -14.39 18.95
CA ILE A 754 -1.33 -15.78 19.35
C ILE A 754 -2.75 -15.85 19.92
N VAL A 755 -3.62 -16.70 19.36
CA VAL A 755 -4.92 -16.98 19.98
C VAL A 755 -4.81 -18.17 20.95
N THR A 756 -5.44 -18.08 22.11
CA THR A 756 -5.46 -19.14 23.13
C THR A 756 -6.85 -19.30 23.71
N TYR A 757 -7.49 -20.43 23.40
CA TYR A 757 -8.75 -20.81 24.00
C TYR A 757 -8.54 -21.36 25.40
N VAL A 758 -9.29 -20.81 26.35
CA VAL A 758 -9.41 -21.34 27.71
C VAL A 758 -10.88 -21.67 27.97
N SER A 759 -11.12 -22.75 28.70
CA SER A 759 -12.39 -22.95 29.40
C SER A 759 -12.14 -22.60 30.86
N THR A 760 -12.88 -21.67 31.44
CA THR A 760 -12.91 -21.56 32.91
C THR A 760 -13.59 -22.81 33.45
N PRO A 761 -12.95 -23.60 34.34
CA PRO A 761 -13.67 -24.64 35.05
C PRO A 761 -14.68 -23.93 35.94
N GLY A 762 -15.96 -24.01 35.56
CA GLY A 762 -17.03 -23.36 36.31
C GLY A 762 -17.07 -23.86 37.75
N THR A 763 -17.51 -22.99 38.66
CA THR A 763 -17.52 -23.22 40.10
C THR A 763 -18.95 -23.41 40.59
N GLY A 764 -19.15 -24.30 41.56
CA GLY A 764 -20.37 -24.40 42.35
C GLY A 764 -20.32 -23.60 43.67
N ASP A 765 -19.12 -23.14 44.03
CA ASP A 765 -18.88 -22.15 45.08
C ASP A 765 -19.11 -20.77 44.46
N PHE A 766 -20.26 -20.17 44.74
CA PHE A 766 -20.73 -18.91 44.20
C PHE A 766 -20.38 -17.75 45.13
N ASP A 767 -20.51 -17.91 46.45
CA ASP A 767 -20.20 -16.84 47.41
C ASP A 767 -18.70 -16.70 47.77
N GLY A 768 -17.88 -17.67 47.34
CA GLY A 768 -16.41 -17.63 47.39
C GLY A 768 -15.81 -18.14 48.69
N ASP A 769 -16.55 -18.91 49.50
CA ASP A 769 -16.10 -19.40 50.81
C ASP A 769 -15.18 -20.64 50.74
N GLY A 770 -15.05 -21.26 49.57
CA GLY A 770 -14.27 -22.46 49.31
C GLY A 770 -15.09 -23.76 49.31
N THR A 771 -16.41 -23.69 49.41
CA THR A 771 -17.33 -24.84 49.37
C THR A 771 -18.53 -24.59 48.45
N ALA A 772 -19.08 -25.66 47.85
CA ALA A 772 -20.35 -25.62 47.12
C ALA A 772 -21.46 -26.23 48.00
N ASP A 773 -22.35 -25.37 48.49
CA ASP A 773 -23.16 -25.55 49.69
C ASP A 773 -24.60 -25.01 49.49
N GLY A 774 -25.45 -25.04 50.52
CA GLY A 774 -26.81 -24.47 50.45
C GLY A 774 -26.86 -22.94 50.33
N GLY A 775 -25.79 -22.22 50.68
CA GLY A 775 -25.62 -20.78 50.47
C GLY A 775 -25.60 -20.43 48.99
N ASP A 776 -24.76 -21.14 48.23
CA ASP A 776 -24.62 -21.01 46.77
C ASP A 776 -25.93 -21.33 46.05
N PHE A 777 -26.57 -22.45 46.41
CA PHE A 777 -27.88 -22.78 45.85
C PHE A 777 -28.90 -21.65 46.04
N LEU A 778 -28.81 -20.91 47.15
CA LEU A 778 -29.64 -19.73 47.39
C LEU A 778 -29.20 -18.48 46.62
N ALA A 779 -27.93 -18.32 46.28
CA ALA A 779 -27.46 -17.25 45.37
C ALA A 779 -28.07 -17.47 43.98
N TRP A 780 -27.82 -18.65 43.39
CA TRP A 780 -28.41 -19.07 42.13
C TRP A 780 -29.94 -18.98 42.11
N GLN A 781 -30.62 -19.53 43.13
CA GLN A 781 -32.09 -19.53 43.18
C GLN A 781 -32.68 -18.12 43.22
N ARG A 782 -31.99 -17.13 43.81
CA ARG A 782 -32.47 -15.74 43.89
C ARG A 782 -32.39 -15.01 42.56
N ASN A 783 -31.38 -15.30 41.75
CA ASN A 783 -31.12 -14.60 40.49
C ASN A 783 -31.45 -15.44 39.25
N PHE A 784 -31.90 -16.69 39.41
CA PHE A 784 -32.30 -17.57 38.32
C PHE A 784 -33.25 -16.89 37.32
N GLY A 785 -32.84 -16.89 36.05
CA GLY A 785 -33.50 -16.14 34.98
C GLY A 785 -32.88 -14.77 34.67
N ALA A 786 -31.79 -14.37 35.36
CA ALA A 786 -30.92 -13.30 34.89
C ALA A 786 -30.29 -13.70 33.54
N THR A 787 -30.31 -12.80 32.56
CA THR A 787 -29.90 -13.07 31.17
C THR A 787 -28.61 -12.37 30.75
N SER A 788 -28.04 -11.51 31.61
CA SER A 788 -26.82 -10.74 31.33
C SER A 788 -26.36 -9.97 32.58
N GLY A 789 -25.05 -9.88 32.80
CA GLY A 789 -24.44 -9.04 33.84
C GLY A 789 -24.54 -9.59 35.27
N ALA A 790 -24.88 -10.86 35.46
CA ALA A 790 -24.65 -11.56 36.71
C ALA A 790 -23.14 -11.71 36.97
N ALA A 791 -22.77 -11.85 38.24
CA ALA A 791 -21.44 -12.28 38.66
C ALA A 791 -21.51 -13.62 39.40
N GLN A 792 -20.36 -14.23 39.68
CA GLN A 792 -20.26 -15.48 40.45
C GLN A 792 -21.10 -15.47 41.73
N ALA A 793 -21.06 -14.37 42.50
CA ALA A 793 -21.85 -14.19 43.73
C ALA A 793 -23.37 -14.08 43.52
N ASP A 794 -23.83 -13.87 42.29
CA ASP A 794 -25.23 -13.94 41.90
C ASP A 794 -25.66 -15.37 41.51
N GLY A 795 -24.72 -16.31 41.38
CA GLY A 795 -24.96 -17.70 40.97
C GLY A 795 -24.65 -18.00 39.51
N ASP A 796 -23.83 -17.14 38.86
CA ASP A 796 -23.20 -17.37 37.56
C ASP A 796 -21.93 -18.21 37.75
N GLY A 797 -22.08 -19.53 37.66
CA GLY A 797 -21.05 -20.51 37.96
C GLY A 797 -20.05 -20.72 36.84
N ASP A 798 -20.50 -20.57 35.59
CA ASP A 798 -19.67 -20.77 34.41
C ASP A 798 -19.03 -19.46 33.91
N GLY A 799 -19.60 -18.32 34.32
CA GLY A 799 -19.14 -16.95 34.07
C GLY A 799 -19.79 -16.29 32.85
N ASP A 800 -20.83 -16.89 32.24
CA ASP A 800 -21.49 -16.40 31.02
C ASP A 800 -22.32 -15.10 31.24
N GLY A 801 -22.43 -14.64 32.49
CA GLY A 801 -23.17 -13.45 32.88
C GLY A 801 -24.67 -13.68 33.02
N SER A 802 -25.16 -14.91 32.89
CA SER A 802 -26.53 -15.32 33.14
C SER A 802 -26.63 -16.20 34.40
N VAL A 803 -27.84 -16.56 34.82
CA VAL A 803 -28.06 -17.50 35.93
C VAL A 803 -29.13 -18.50 35.50
N ASN A 804 -28.69 -19.66 35.04
CA ASN A 804 -29.49 -20.62 34.28
C ASN A 804 -29.28 -22.07 34.78
N SER A 805 -29.73 -23.08 34.01
CA SER A 805 -29.60 -24.50 34.40
C SER A 805 -28.18 -25.07 34.33
N VAL A 806 -27.25 -24.42 33.62
CA VAL A 806 -25.85 -24.82 33.51
C VAL A 806 -25.11 -24.54 34.82
N ASP A 807 -25.34 -23.39 35.44
CA ASP A 807 -24.82 -23.03 36.76
C ASP A 807 -25.30 -24.01 37.84
N LEU A 808 -26.59 -24.35 37.80
CA LEU A 808 -27.15 -25.36 38.70
C LEU A 808 -26.48 -26.73 38.51
N ALA A 809 -26.12 -27.08 37.27
CA ALA A 809 -25.41 -28.32 36.99
C ALA A 809 -23.98 -28.30 37.54
N LEU A 810 -23.27 -27.16 37.50
CA LEU A 810 -21.97 -26.97 38.15
C LEU A 810 -22.07 -27.07 39.66
N TRP A 811 -23.01 -26.35 40.27
CA TRP A 811 -23.30 -26.45 41.70
C TRP A 811 -23.59 -27.90 42.11
N ASN A 812 -24.50 -28.57 41.40
CA ASN A 812 -24.88 -29.95 41.73
C ASN A 812 -23.75 -30.97 41.51
N ALA A 813 -22.84 -30.71 40.56
CA ALA A 813 -21.64 -31.54 40.34
C ALA A 813 -20.58 -31.35 41.43
N GLN A 814 -20.55 -30.19 42.09
CA GLN A 814 -19.58 -29.83 43.11
C GLN A 814 -20.15 -29.85 44.54
N PHE A 815 -21.47 -30.01 44.70
CA PHE A 815 -22.16 -29.93 45.98
C PHE A 815 -21.59 -30.90 47.03
N GLY A 816 -21.14 -30.35 48.16
CA GLY A 816 -20.50 -31.11 49.24
C GLY A 816 -19.07 -31.56 48.95
N ALA A 817 -18.48 -31.19 47.80
CA ALA A 817 -17.06 -31.33 47.56
C ALA A 817 -16.32 -30.18 48.24
N ALA A 818 -15.78 -30.44 49.45
CA ALA A 818 -14.80 -29.53 50.03
C ALA A 818 -13.56 -29.49 49.12
N GLY A 819 -13.17 -28.30 48.67
CA GLY A 819 -12.06 -28.13 47.74
C GLY A 819 -10.79 -28.83 48.23
N LEU A 820 -10.17 -29.65 47.38
CA LEU A 820 -8.82 -30.14 47.63
C LEU A 820 -7.90 -28.92 47.67
N ALA A 821 -7.49 -28.53 48.89
CA ALA A 821 -6.74 -27.32 49.14
C ALA A 821 -5.57 -27.18 48.15
N ALA A 822 -5.48 -26.01 47.51
CA ALA A 822 -4.42 -25.68 46.58
C ALA A 822 -3.06 -26.03 47.20
N THR A 823 -2.27 -26.83 46.49
CA THR A 823 -0.87 -27.04 46.85
C THR A 823 -0.20 -25.68 46.79
N ALA A 824 0.16 -25.13 47.96
CA ALA A 824 0.76 -23.82 48.06
C ALA A 824 2.00 -23.75 47.14
N ALA A 825 1.90 -22.95 46.08
CA ALA A 825 3.06 -22.57 45.29
C ALA A 825 4.09 -21.95 46.24
N ALA A 826 5.36 -22.34 46.10
CA ALA A 826 6.42 -21.84 46.95
C ALA A 826 6.58 -20.33 46.77
N VAL A 827 5.98 -19.55 47.69
CA VAL A 827 6.17 -18.11 47.77
C VAL A 827 7.67 -17.87 47.95
N PRO A 828 8.34 -17.13 47.04
CA PRO A 828 9.75 -16.80 47.22
C PRO A 828 9.92 -16.02 48.51
N GLU A 829 10.70 -16.56 49.46
CA GLU A 829 10.86 -15.93 50.77
C GLU A 829 11.38 -14.49 50.62
N PRO A 830 10.71 -13.46 51.20
CA PRO A 830 11.25 -12.12 51.23
C PRO A 830 12.57 -12.15 52.00
N GLY A 831 13.68 -11.90 51.29
CA GLY A 831 15.01 -12.29 51.72
C GLY A 831 15.33 -11.94 53.17
N THR A 832 15.55 -12.97 54.00
CA THR A 832 16.03 -12.88 55.38
C THR A 832 17.32 -12.06 55.50
N ALA A 833 18.12 -11.98 54.43
CA ALA A 833 19.27 -11.09 54.31
C ALA A 833 18.91 -9.59 54.46
N GLY A 834 17.74 -9.15 53.98
CA GLY A 834 17.28 -7.76 54.08
C GLY A 834 16.95 -7.34 55.51
N LEU A 835 16.27 -8.21 56.27
CA LEU A 835 15.98 -7.99 57.69
C LEU A 835 17.24 -8.06 58.56
N LEU A 836 18.21 -8.91 58.21
CA LEU A 836 19.55 -8.93 58.82
C LEU A 836 20.33 -7.62 58.55
N LEU A 837 20.32 -7.11 57.31
CA LEU A 837 20.98 -5.85 56.97
C LEU A 837 20.32 -4.64 57.64
N ALA A 838 18.98 -4.60 57.71
CA ALA A 838 18.24 -3.54 58.40
C ALA A 838 18.51 -3.51 59.91
N SER A 839 18.56 -4.68 60.56
CA SER A 839 18.85 -4.78 61.99
C SER A 839 20.31 -4.46 62.33
N VAL A 840 21.28 -4.83 61.48
CA VAL A 840 22.69 -4.42 61.61
C VAL A 840 22.85 -2.90 61.42
N ALA A 841 22.17 -2.30 60.44
CA ALA A 841 22.19 -0.85 60.23
C ALA A 841 21.62 -0.08 61.44
N ALA A 842 20.54 -0.55 62.04
CA ALA A 842 19.95 0.04 63.26
C ALA A 842 20.90 -0.05 64.49
N LEU A 843 21.64 -1.15 64.63
CA LEU A 843 22.65 -1.32 65.68
C LEU A 843 23.87 -0.41 65.49
N ILE A 844 24.28 -0.13 64.25
CA ILE A 844 25.36 0.82 63.96
C ILE A 844 24.91 2.27 64.20
N ALA A 845 23.68 2.62 63.82
CA ALA A 845 23.11 3.95 64.04
C ALA A 845 22.93 4.30 65.53
N SER A 846 22.48 3.36 66.34
CA SER A 846 22.29 3.56 67.79
C SER A 846 23.62 3.76 68.54
N ARG A 847 24.67 3.00 68.18
CA ARG A 847 26.03 3.18 68.74
C ARG A 847 26.63 4.56 68.41
N ARG A 848 26.39 5.10 67.22
CA ARG A 848 26.86 6.46 66.86
C ARG A 848 26.18 7.57 67.67
N ARG A 849 24.91 7.41 68.07
CA ARG A 849 24.20 8.37 68.93
C ARG A 849 24.71 8.38 70.38
N GLN A 850 25.14 7.24 70.92
CA GLN A 850 25.72 7.18 72.27
C GLN A 850 27.12 7.83 72.35
N ALA A 851 27.93 7.75 71.29
CA ALA A 851 29.23 8.42 71.23
C ALA A 851 29.11 9.96 71.25
N ALA A 852 28.09 10.53 70.62
CA ALA A 852 27.86 11.97 70.58
C ALA A 852 27.44 12.56 71.95
N HIS A 853 26.69 11.82 72.77
CA HIS A 853 26.20 12.31 74.07
C HIS A 853 27.27 12.37 75.17
N ASN A 854 28.34 11.58 75.09
CA ASN A 854 29.39 11.57 76.12
C ASN A 854 30.47 12.66 75.94
N CYS A 855 30.42 13.45 74.86
CA CYS A 855 31.40 14.52 74.61
C CYS A 855 30.99 15.92 75.14
N GLN A 856 29.84 16.03 75.82
CA GLN A 856 29.34 17.29 76.43
C GLN A 856 29.29 17.27 77.97
N ARG A 857 30.07 16.39 78.63
CA ARG A 857 30.16 16.30 80.10
C ARG A 857 31.59 16.22 80.64
N ILE A 858 32.51 17.00 80.07
CA ILE A 858 33.73 17.44 80.78
C ILE A 858 33.95 18.93 80.47
N ALA A 859 33.43 19.78 81.36
CA ALA A 859 33.77 21.19 81.58
C ALA A 859 33.49 21.49 83.06
#